data_AF-A0A329UI12-F1
#
_entry.id   AF-A0A329UI12-F1
#
_cell.length_a   1.000
_cell.length_b   1.000
_cell.length_c   1.000
_cell.angle_alpha   90.00
_cell.angle_beta   90.00
_cell.angle_gamma   90.00
#
_symmetry.space_group_name_H-M   'P 1'
#
loop_
_entity.id
_entity.type
_entity.pdbx_description
1 polymer ?
#
loop_
_entity_poly.entity_id
_entity_poly.type
_entity_poly.pdbx_seq_one_letter_code
_entity_poly.pdbx_strand_id
1 'polypeptide(L)'
;MISYRKLAMRVLGHSPVSAVKTARRSTAKRAAALTLTAALVVGMTLPAFAQDWFIENGDITISAGENGNNVTQGSTTKENDTDTVIKSKGSSTASSNTVTIDAGEGKTVNVTLDNVNIDTSETGEAAVSVTGSGNTNIELNGNNTLTSGGWHAGLEHNKETDSEGNETSGTLTITDTDKNGSLAATGGNYGGAGIGGGNIEDAGKLEITGGTITATGGLDGAGIGGGGSGGDADITISGGTITAIGGTDPWQRPYAIGGAGIGSGGANGNSTVTITGDAVIKEAIGGNGCSGIGGGYAGECDVTISGDAVIKHAEGGVQSAGIGGGGWDTIGTVTIKDNAQINNSTGSAGAAGIGSGVHGDVTVTIEGNSTIDNATGGSDGAGIGGGYASLGDVTIEGNVTIKNAQGGAGAAGIGGGSDAETKDDGTGNRIVIRSNEDGSPTINATGGVPEVDDDGNVISAGGAAIGSGASLPDKNGDVAPEADADITIEGKVTINATGGGDVAIGDSINGETQFSGLQVGTTITRRNAKGDDVSQPGDVVREQAPTETEAAEAPSTGSVEVERPVTVEGLYVTNVLGKQITHTCTQNGTTLTIRANGIVASAHLTLGMVRTLKAQGVKTLVFTTLLSRSTTVSVDALLAAEPDAPDETAVVWTHTGPRAALTIGGADHSALLK
;
A
#
# COMPACT_ATOMS: atom_id res chain seq x y z
N MET A 1 22.84 34.98 69.66
CA MET A 1 23.38 36.08 68.83
C MET A 1 22.24 36.63 67.99
N ILE A 2 21.70 37.79 68.39
CA ILE A 2 21.06 38.90 67.61
C ILE A 2 20.52 38.48 66.21
N SER A 3 19.22 38.30 65.94
CA SER A 3 18.02 39.18 66.00
C SER A 3 17.92 40.27 64.90
N TYR A 4 16.72 40.38 64.32
CA TYR A 4 16.04 41.48 63.57
C TYR A 4 15.76 41.20 62.08
N ARG A 5 14.63 41.60 61.45
CA ARG A 5 13.25 41.99 61.83
C ARG A 5 12.48 42.22 60.50
N LYS A 6 11.16 41.97 60.53
CA LYS A 6 10.03 42.68 59.86
C LYS A 6 9.98 42.75 58.31
N LEU A 7 8.94 42.24 57.63
CA LEU A 7 7.53 42.71 57.52
C LEU A 7 7.34 43.88 56.53
N ALA A 8 6.72 43.62 55.37
CA ALA A 8 5.77 44.53 54.68
C ALA A 8 5.11 43.86 53.46
N MET A 9 3.77 43.82 53.47
CA MET A 9 2.92 43.67 52.28
C MET A 9 3.01 44.92 51.40
N ARG A 10 2.95 44.76 50.07
CA ARG A 10 2.23 45.71 49.19
C ARG A 10 1.74 45.01 47.92
N VAL A 11 0.56 45.44 47.50
CA VAL A 11 -0.41 44.84 46.59
C VAL A 11 -0.34 45.47 45.18
N LEU A 12 -0.78 44.68 44.17
CA LEU A 12 -1.20 45.00 42.78
C LEU A 12 -0.16 45.07 41.64
N GLY A 13 -0.42 44.27 40.59
CA GLY A 13 0.11 44.43 39.23
C GLY A 13 -0.13 43.20 38.34
N HIS A 14 -0.89 43.38 37.26
CA HIS A 14 -1.44 42.36 36.34
C HIS A 14 -0.44 41.60 35.45
N SER A 15 -0.93 40.43 34.98
CA SER A 15 -0.64 39.66 33.75
C SER A 15 0.67 38.87 33.61
N PRO A 16 0.61 37.58 33.20
CA PRO A 16 1.80 36.81 32.83
C PRO A 16 2.20 37.11 31.39
N VAL A 17 3.41 37.62 31.21
CA VAL A 17 4.18 37.53 29.97
C VAL A 17 5.27 36.49 30.22
N SER A 18 5.31 35.44 29.41
CA SER A 18 6.56 34.74 29.13
C SER A 18 6.71 34.61 27.63
N ALA A 19 7.62 35.40 27.09
CA ALA A 19 8.01 35.38 25.70
C ALA A 19 9.03 34.25 25.45
N VAL A 20 8.74 33.48 24.40
CA VAL A 20 9.63 32.89 23.39
C VAL A 20 11.06 32.58 23.84
N LYS A 21 11.35 31.27 23.96
CA LYS A 21 12.70 30.74 23.81
C LYS A 21 12.73 29.81 22.59
N THR A 22 13.29 30.33 21.52
CA THR A 22 13.60 29.66 20.26
C THR A 22 14.47 28.42 20.51
N ALA A 23 13.95 27.23 20.21
CA ALA A 23 14.75 26.01 20.12
C ALA A 23 15.11 25.74 18.65
N ARG A 24 16.41 25.59 18.40
CA ARG A 24 17.02 25.35 17.10
C ARG A 24 16.51 24.02 16.51
N ARG A 25 16.03 24.07 15.25
CA ARG A 25 15.84 22.90 14.40
C ARG A 25 17.18 22.17 14.26
N SER A 26 17.28 20.97 14.83
CA SER A 26 18.32 20.00 14.47
C SER A 26 17.74 19.06 13.41
N THR A 27 17.98 19.42 12.16
CA THR A 27 17.82 18.56 10.99
C THR A 27 18.89 17.46 11.07
N ALA A 28 18.56 16.31 11.66
CA ALA A 28 19.33 15.06 11.49
C ALA A 28 18.56 13.88 12.10
N LYS A 29 18.49 12.80 11.30
CA LYS A 29 17.99 11.44 11.61
C LYS A 29 16.48 11.24 11.52
N ARG A 30 16.05 10.74 10.35
CA ARG A 30 15.14 9.60 10.17
C ARG A 30 15.13 9.24 8.67
N ALA A 31 16.18 8.53 8.26
CA ALA A 31 16.29 7.84 6.97
C ALA A 31 17.36 6.75 7.14
N ALA A 32 16.94 5.66 7.77
CA ALA A 32 17.58 4.35 7.84
C ALA A 32 16.42 3.41 8.20
N ALA A 33 16.07 2.36 7.47
CA ALA A 33 16.92 1.45 6.72
C ALA A 33 16.19 0.94 5.47
N LEU A 34 16.86 0.98 4.32
CA LEU A 34 16.55 0.13 3.18
C LEU A 34 17.88 -0.27 2.55
N THR A 35 18.49 -1.30 3.12
CA THR A 35 19.52 -2.18 2.54
C THR A 35 19.97 -3.11 3.67
N LEU A 36 19.22 -4.19 3.91
CA LEU A 36 19.85 -5.35 4.52
C LEU A 36 20.49 -6.15 3.39
N THR A 37 21.80 -6.14 3.44
CA THR A 37 22.73 -6.79 2.52
C THR A 37 22.37 -8.27 2.38
N ALA A 38 22.00 -8.70 1.16
CA ALA A 38 22.25 -10.07 0.74
C ALA A 38 23.76 -10.30 0.85
N ALA A 39 24.20 -10.86 1.96
CA ALA A 39 25.58 -11.29 2.16
C ALA A 39 25.80 -12.50 1.26
N LEU A 40 26.14 -12.20 0.01
CA LEU A 40 26.62 -13.12 -1.00
C LEU A 40 27.79 -13.93 -0.41
N VAL A 41 27.54 -15.20 -0.12
CA VAL A 41 28.57 -16.19 0.23
C VAL A 41 29.47 -16.38 -0.99
N VAL A 42 30.52 -15.56 -1.11
CA VAL A 42 31.63 -15.82 -2.05
C VAL A 42 32.87 -16.12 -1.23
N GLY A 43 32.98 -17.39 -0.90
CA GLY A 43 34.14 -18.00 -0.28
C GLY A 43 34.10 -19.51 -0.52
N MET A 44 33.97 -19.93 -1.79
CA MET A 44 33.96 -21.36 -2.16
C MET A 44 35.33 -21.99 -1.88
N THR A 45 35.51 -22.47 -0.66
CA THR A 45 36.21 -23.74 -0.46
C THR A 45 35.32 -24.84 -1.03
N LEU A 46 35.89 -25.73 -1.84
CA LEU A 46 35.20 -26.86 -2.47
C LEU A 46 34.22 -27.53 -1.47
N PRO A 47 32.95 -27.80 -1.85
CA PRO A 47 32.02 -28.45 -0.94
C PRO A 47 32.57 -29.83 -0.57
N ALA A 48 32.88 -30.01 0.71
CA ALA A 48 32.87 -31.33 1.29
C ALA A 48 31.44 -31.85 1.08
N PHE A 49 31.28 -33.00 0.42
CA PHE A 49 29.97 -33.57 0.08
C PHE A 49 28.98 -33.40 1.24
N ALA A 50 28.00 -32.51 1.06
CA ALA A 50 26.92 -32.29 2.00
C ALA A 50 26.12 -33.58 2.16
N GLN A 51 25.77 -33.92 3.39
CA GLN A 51 24.93 -35.08 3.66
C GLN A 51 23.47 -34.64 3.55
N ASP A 52 22.70 -35.26 2.67
CA ASP A 52 21.24 -35.07 2.65
C ASP A 52 20.62 -35.70 3.90
N TRP A 53 19.73 -34.95 4.56
CA TRP A 53 18.98 -35.40 5.74
C TRP A 53 17.56 -35.80 5.34
N PHE A 54 17.29 -37.09 5.27
CA PHE A 54 15.97 -37.59 4.90
C PHE A 54 15.06 -37.65 6.11
N ILE A 55 13.94 -36.91 6.09
CA ILE A 55 13.01 -36.79 7.21
C ILE A 55 12.44 -38.15 7.65
N GLU A 56 12.34 -39.13 6.75
CA GLU A 56 11.83 -40.47 7.08
C GLU A 56 12.78 -41.30 7.97
N ASN A 57 14.02 -40.85 8.19
CA ASN A 57 14.98 -41.56 9.05
C ASN A 57 14.80 -41.22 10.54
N GLY A 58 13.92 -40.29 10.90
CA GLY A 58 13.63 -39.87 12.27
C GLY A 58 13.68 -38.35 12.41
N ASP A 59 13.34 -37.87 13.60
CA ASP A 59 13.36 -36.44 13.94
C ASP A 59 14.75 -35.85 13.73
N ILE A 60 14.79 -34.61 13.24
CA ILE A 60 16.00 -33.87 12.92
C ILE A 60 16.09 -32.66 13.86
N THR A 61 17.19 -32.55 14.60
CA THR A 61 17.51 -31.36 15.40
C THR A 61 18.70 -30.64 14.80
N ILE A 62 18.59 -29.32 14.64
CA ILE A 62 19.60 -28.46 14.00
C ILE A 62 19.93 -27.34 14.98
N SER A 63 21.21 -27.10 15.24
CA SER A 63 21.66 -25.92 15.99
C SER A 63 22.86 -25.26 15.33
N ALA A 64 23.17 -24.03 15.75
CA ALA A 64 24.32 -23.32 15.21
C ALA A 64 25.66 -23.92 15.71
N GLY A 65 26.54 -24.30 14.78
CA GLY A 65 27.92 -24.70 15.04
C GLY A 65 28.92 -23.52 14.92
N GLU A 66 30.20 -23.83 14.83
CA GLU A 66 31.27 -22.84 14.64
C GLU A 66 31.34 -22.31 13.20
N ASN A 67 31.22 -23.21 12.21
CA ASN A 67 31.39 -22.92 10.78
C ASN A 67 30.25 -23.47 9.89
N GLY A 68 29.17 -23.94 10.50
CA GLY A 68 28.00 -24.55 9.85
C GLY A 68 26.98 -24.93 10.91
N ASN A 69 26.03 -25.80 10.60
CA ASN A 69 25.05 -26.28 11.57
C ASN A 69 25.50 -27.59 12.21
N ASN A 70 25.11 -27.81 13.45
CA ASN A 70 25.19 -29.10 14.11
C ASN A 70 23.86 -29.81 13.89
N VAL A 71 23.86 -30.91 13.14
CA VAL A 71 22.65 -31.65 12.76
C VAL A 71 22.66 -33.01 13.42
N THR A 72 21.59 -33.35 14.12
CA THR A 72 21.40 -34.65 14.77
C THR A 72 20.14 -35.33 14.25
N GLN A 73 20.25 -36.60 13.88
CA GLN A 73 19.12 -37.46 13.51
C GLN A 73 19.36 -38.87 14.07
N GLY A 74 18.49 -39.29 14.99
CA GLY A 74 18.67 -40.54 15.73
C GLY A 74 20.00 -40.55 16.51
N SER A 75 20.87 -41.52 16.23
CA SER A 75 22.22 -41.61 16.84
C SER A 75 23.33 -40.93 16.04
N THR A 76 23.00 -40.30 14.91
CA THR A 76 23.97 -39.65 14.02
C THR A 76 23.99 -38.16 14.33
N THR A 77 25.17 -37.63 14.63
CA THR A 77 25.42 -36.18 14.76
C THR A 77 26.51 -35.77 13.79
N LYS A 78 26.25 -34.74 13.01
CA LYS A 78 27.20 -34.09 12.11
C LYS A 78 27.43 -32.67 12.61
N GLU A 79 28.65 -32.40 13.04
CA GLU A 79 29.09 -31.06 13.43
C GLU A 79 29.46 -30.23 12.21
N ASN A 80 29.12 -28.94 12.23
CA ASN A 80 29.48 -27.94 11.21
C ASN A 80 29.13 -28.37 9.77
N ASP A 81 27.92 -28.86 9.56
CA ASP A 81 27.34 -29.04 8.24
C ASP A 81 27.13 -27.68 7.57
N THR A 82 27.90 -27.40 6.53
CA THR A 82 27.89 -26.11 5.83
C THR A 82 26.75 -25.98 4.82
N ASP A 83 26.04 -27.07 4.55
CA ASP A 83 24.99 -27.17 3.53
C ASP A 83 23.90 -28.13 4.01
N THR A 84 23.16 -27.70 5.04
CA THR A 84 22.11 -28.51 5.66
C THR A 84 20.87 -28.56 4.77
N VAL A 85 20.71 -29.67 4.06
CA VAL A 85 19.54 -29.92 3.21
C VAL A 85 18.68 -31.02 3.79
N ILE A 86 17.41 -30.71 4.05
CA ILE A 86 16.39 -31.66 4.50
C ILE A 86 15.55 -32.08 3.29
N LYS A 87 15.30 -33.38 3.16
CA LYS A 87 14.56 -33.97 2.03
C LYS A 87 13.55 -35.01 2.49
N SER A 88 12.55 -35.24 1.65
CA SER A 88 11.82 -36.52 1.64
C SER A 88 12.37 -37.44 0.55
N LYS A 89 12.26 -38.75 0.74
CA LYS A 89 12.68 -39.79 -0.22
C LYS A 89 11.78 -39.90 -1.46
N GLY A 90 10.93 -38.90 -1.71
CA GLY A 90 9.92 -38.93 -2.79
C GLY A 90 8.74 -39.87 -2.51
N SER A 91 8.50 -40.24 -1.25
CA SER A 91 7.31 -40.99 -0.83
C SER A 91 6.06 -40.13 -0.97
N SER A 92 4.95 -40.71 -1.45
CA SER A 92 3.64 -40.03 -1.43
C SER A 92 3.06 -39.92 -0.01
N THR A 93 3.58 -40.69 0.94
CA THR A 93 3.17 -40.65 2.35
C THR A 93 4.05 -39.65 3.10
N ALA A 94 3.41 -38.68 3.75
CA ALA A 94 4.07 -37.71 4.62
C ALA A 94 4.73 -38.39 5.83
N SER A 95 5.83 -37.82 6.30
CA SER A 95 6.51 -38.28 7.51
C SER A 95 5.85 -37.67 8.75
N SER A 96 5.70 -38.46 9.82
CA SER A 96 5.29 -37.96 11.14
C SER A 96 6.45 -37.50 12.02
N ASN A 97 7.67 -37.47 11.47
CA ASN A 97 8.85 -37.00 12.17
C ASN A 97 8.96 -35.48 12.05
N THR A 98 9.66 -34.85 12.99
CA THR A 98 9.73 -33.40 13.11
C THR A 98 11.11 -32.84 12.73
N VAL A 99 11.15 -31.53 12.49
CA VAL A 99 12.39 -30.76 12.43
C VAL A 99 12.39 -29.69 13.53
N THR A 100 13.42 -29.67 14.37
CA THR A 100 13.62 -28.62 15.37
C THR A 100 14.89 -27.85 15.03
N ILE A 101 14.78 -26.53 14.94
CA ILE A 101 15.88 -25.62 14.64
C ILE A 101 16.08 -24.68 15.83
N ASP A 102 17.26 -24.71 16.44
CA ASP A 102 17.61 -23.86 17.58
C ASP A 102 18.84 -22.99 17.26
N ALA A 103 18.60 -21.70 17.01
CA ALA A 103 19.66 -20.75 16.75
C ALA A 103 20.06 -20.01 18.04
N GLY A 104 21.27 -20.24 18.53
CA GLY A 104 21.78 -19.55 19.73
C GLY A 104 22.09 -18.07 19.50
N GLU A 105 22.23 -17.30 20.59
CA GLU A 105 22.47 -15.86 20.57
C GLU A 105 23.63 -15.45 19.63
N GLY A 106 23.37 -14.48 18.75
CA GLY A 106 24.35 -13.96 17.80
C GLY A 106 24.79 -14.97 16.73
N LYS A 107 24.06 -16.08 16.58
CA LYS A 107 24.28 -17.08 15.53
C LYS A 107 23.18 -17.06 14.48
N THR A 108 23.44 -17.77 13.40
CA THR A 108 22.46 -17.99 12.33
C THR A 108 22.48 -19.45 11.91
N VAL A 109 21.31 -20.07 11.83
CA VAL A 109 21.12 -21.41 11.27
C VAL A 109 20.54 -21.26 9.86
N ASN A 110 21.19 -21.88 8.86
CA ASN A 110 20.72 -21.86 7.48
C ASN A 110 20.29 -23.27 7.05
N VAL A 111 19.06 -23.44 6.61
CA VAL A 111 18.49 -24.75 6.24
C VAL A 111 17.86 -24.65 4.86
N THR A 112 18.03 -25.68 4.04
CA THR A 112 17.26 -25.86 2.80
C THR A 112 16.21 -26.94 2.99
N LEU A 113 14.95 -26.63 2.70
CA LEU A 113 13.89 -27.64 2.56
C LEU A 113 13.75 -27.99 1.08
N ASP A 114 14.06 -29.23 0.72
CA ASP A 114 14.00 -29.73 -0.66
C ASP A 114 13.00 -30.89 -0.77
N ASN A 115 11.81 -30.58 -1.27
CA ASN A 115 10.69 -31.51 -1.43
C ASN A 115 10.30 -32.23 -0.13
N VAL A 116 10.27 -31.50 0.98
CA VAL A 116 9.92 -32.02 2.32
C VAL A 116 8.41 -32.20 2.45
N ASN A 117 7.97 -33.33 3.00
CA ASN A 117 6.56 -33.62 3.27
C ASN A 117 6.38 -34.17 4.69
N ILE A 118 5.89 -33.32 5.61
CA ILE A 118 5.69 -33.63 7.04
C ILE A 118 4.22 -33.47 7.39
N ASP A 119 3.68 -34.46 8.08
CA ASP A 119 2.33 -34.47 8.65
C ASP A 119 2.37 -35.05 10.06
N THR A 120 2.26 -34.15 11.04
CA THR A 120 2.24 -34.44 12.48
C THR A 120 0.86 -34.25 13.09
N SER A 121 -0.19 -34.16 12.26
CA SER A 121 -1.58 -33.96 12.69
C SER A 121 -2.05 -34.99 13.73
N GLU A 122 -1.53 -36.22 13.65
CA GLU A 122 -1.84 -37.34 14.55
C GLU A 122 -0.87 -37.47 15.74
N THR A 123 0.26 -36.74 15.74
CA THR A 123 1.26 -36.83 16.83
C THR A 123 1.18 -35.68 17.82
N GLY A 124 0.56 -34.55 17.43
CA GLY A 124 0.40 -33.40 18.32
C GLY A 124 1.65 -32.53 18.43
N GLU A 125 2.59 -32.64 17.49
CA GLU A 125 3.85 -31.90 17.47
C GLU A 125 3.87 -30.89 16.31
N ALA A 126 4.71 -29.87 16.39
CA ALA A 126 5.00 -28.99 15.24
C ALA A 126 5.78 -29.77 14.15
N ALA A 127 5.38 -29.60 12.88
CA ALA A 127 6.09 -30.20 11.75
C ALA A 127 7.53 -29.65 11.65
N VAL A 128 7.67 -28.33 11.76
CA VAL A 128 8.94 -27.62 11.91
C VAL A 128 8.80 -26.58 13.02
N SER A 129 9.71 -26.60 13.99
CA SER A 129 9.77 -25.62 15.08
C SER A 129 11.10 -24.86 15.05
N VAL A 130 11.03 -23.53 15.13
CA VAL A 130 12.17 -22.61 15.12
C VAL A 130 12.24 -21.86 16.45
N THR A 131 13.31 -22.10 17.20
CA THR A 131 13.56 -21.55 18.54
C THR A 131 14.92 -20.86 18.62
N GLY A 132 15.14 -20.21 19.76
CA GLY A 132 16.42 -19.60 20.11
C GLY A 132 16.50 -18.11 19.75
N SER A 133 17.53 -17.44 20.26
CA SER A 133 17.74 -15.99 20.14
C SER A 133 18.58 -15.55 18.94
N GLY A 134 19.07 -16.50 18.16
CA GLY A 134 19.73 -16.31 16.88
C GLY A 134 18.75 -16.42 15.71
N ASN A 135 19.21 -16.00 14.53
CA ASN A 135 18.36 -15.99 13.34
C ASN A 135 18.31 -17.36 12.67
N THR A 136 17.20 -17.65 11.99
CA THR A 136 17.05 -18.85 11.16
C THR A 136 16.66 -18.45 9.74
N ASN A 137 17.38 -18.99 8.77
CA ASN A 137 17.07 -18.82 7.34
C ASN A 137 16.65 -20.16 6.75
N ILE A 138 15.48 -20.19 6.11
CA ILE A 138 14.95 -21.34 5.39
C ILE A 138 14.89 -21.02 3.90
N GLU A 139 15.70 -21.71 3.11
CA GLU A 139 15.62 -21.73 1.65
C GLU A 139 14.65 -22.83 1.18
N LEU A 140 13.74 -22.47 0.30
CA LEU A 140 12.75 -23.37 -0.27
C LEU A 140 13.21 -23.88 -1.64
N ASN A 141 13.33 -25.20 -1.77
CA ASN A 141 13.54 -25.89 -3.03
C ASN A 141 12.41 -26.88 -3.29
N GLY A 142 11.92 -26.94 -4.53
CA GLY A 142 10.83 -27.86 -4.90
C GLY A 142 9.54 -27.63 -4.08
N ASN A 143 8.79 -28.70 -3.81
CA ASN A 143 7.48 -28.61 -3.15
C ASN A 143 7.54 -29.08 -1.70
N ASN A 144 7.44 -28.14 -0.76
CA ASN A 144 7.47 -28.43 0.67
C ASN A 144 6.06 -28.34 1.27
N THR A 145 5.68 -29.33 2.08
CA THR A 145 4.40 -29.40 2.78
C THR A 145 4.63 -29.68 4.26
N LEU A 146 4.15 -28.79 5.12
CA LEU A 146 4.23 -28.89 6.57
C LEU A 146 2.82 -28.84 7.15
N THR A 147 2.38 -29.92 7.77
CA THR A 147 1.08 -30.01 8.46
C THR A 147 1.32 -30.37 9.91
N SER A 148 0.95 -29.47 10.82
CA SER A 148 1.25 -29.64 12.24
C SER A 148 0.14 -30.33 13.03
N GLY A 149 0.53 -30.91 14.16
CA GLY A 149 -0.36 -31.36 15.22
C GLY A 149 -1.17 -30.20 15.80
N GLY A 150 -2.25 -30.53 16.50
CA GLY A 150 -3.08 -29.53 17.20
C GLY A 150 -2.23 -28.57 18.05
N TRP A 151 -2.69 -27.32 18.17
CA TRP A 151 -2.00 -26.23 18.91
C TRP A 151 -0.73 -25.68 18.26
N HIS A 152 -0.18 -26.32 17.23
CA HIS A 152 1.08 -25.89 16.64
C HIS A 152 0.92 -25.23 15.29
N ALA A 153 1.78 -24.25 15.00
CA ALA A 153 1.82 -23.68 13.66
C ALA A 153 2.44 -24.66 12.65
N GLY A 154 2.05 -24.56 11.38
CA GLY A 154 2.59 -25.43 10.31
C GLY A 154 4.11 -25.29 10.18
N LEU A 155 4.58 -24.05 10.21
CA LEU A 155 5.96 -23.67 10.51
C LEU A 155 5.95 -22.77 11.74
N GLU A 156 6.36 -23.32 12.87
CA GLU A 156 6.23 -22.68 14.17
C GLU A 156 7.45 -21.84 14.53
N HIS A 157 7.19 -20.61 14.97
CA HIS A 157 8.17 -19.69 15.50
C HIS A 157 7.50 -18.77 16.51
N ASN A 158 7.63 -19.11 17.79
CA ASN A 158 7.02 -18.36 18.89
C ASN A 158 7.95 -17.24 19.36
N LYS A 159 7.35 -16.15 19.82
CA LYS A 159 8.04 -15.07 20.47
C LYS A 159 8.48 -15.49 21.87
N GLU A 160 9.73 -15.24 22.21
CA GLU A 160 10.26 -15.49 23.54
C GLU A 160 10.60 -14.16 24.21
N THR A 161 10.30 -13.98 25.49
CA THR A 161 10.60 -12.74 26.22
C THR A 161 11.47 -12.96 27.45
N ASP A 162 12.32 -11.98 27.76
CA ASP A 162 13.05 -11.95 29.02
C ASP A 162 12.15 -11.53 30.20
N SER A 163 12.71 -11.51 31.41
CA SER A 163 11.97 -11.08 32.61
C SER A 163 11.50 -9.62 32.60
N GLU A 164 11.99 -8.81 31.66
CA GLU A 164 11.65 -7.39 31.48
C GLU A 164 10.59 -7.21 30.37
N GLY A 165 10.21 -8.30 29.69
CA GLY A 165 9.24 -8.31 28.60
C GLY A 165 9.85 -7.95 27.24
N ASN A 166 11.18 -7.89 27.12
CA ASN A 166 11.83 -7.65 25.83
C ASN A 166 11.84 -8.95 25.01
N GLU A 167 11.57 -8.85 23.72
CA GLU A 167 11.69 -9.98 22.81
C GLU A 167 13.14 -10.46 22.71
N THR A 168 13.32 -11.78 22.80
CA THR A 168 14.61 -12.48 22.78
C THR A 168 14.68 -13.54 21.69
N SER A 169 13.55 -13.95 21.09
CA SER A 169 13.52 -14.79 19.89
C SER A 169 14.27 -14.12 18.74
N GLY A 170 15.02 -14.90 17.96
CA GLY A 170 15.62 -14.40 16.73
C GLY A 170 14.61 -14.29 15.60
N THR A 171 15.04 -13.84 14.42
CA THR A 171 14.17 -13.72 13.25
C THR A 171 14.13 -15.01 12.43
N LEU A 172 12.94 -15.43 12.01
CA LEU A 172 12.74 -16.46 10.99
C LEU A 172 12.63 -15.81 9.60
N THR A 173 13.57 -16.13 8.71
CA THR A 173 13.58 -15.68 7.31
C THR A 173 13.27 -16.82 6.36
N ILE A 174 12.29 -16.66 5.48
CA ILE A 174 11.95 -17.60 4.41
C ILE A 174 12.39 -17.00 3.06
N THR A 175 13.12 -17.76 2.28
CA THR A 175 13.71 -17.36 0.99
C THR A 175 13.53 -18.44 -0.08
N ASP A 176 13.59 -18.02 -1.34
CA ASP A 176 13.59 -18.84 -2.54
C ASP A 176 14.45 -18.11 -3.58
N THR A 177 15.74 -18.38 -3.51
CA THR A 177 16.77 -17.69 -4.30
C THR A 177 16.69 -18.08 -5.76
N ASP A 178 16.31 -19.32 -6.05
CA ASP A 178 16.24 -19.85 -7.42
C ASP A 178 14.84 -19.73 -8.08
N LYS A 179 13.85 -19.24 -7.30
CA LYS A 179 12.47 -18.96 -7.71
C LYS A 179 11.69 -20.20 -8.14
N ASN A 180 12.02 -21.37 -7.60
CA ASN A 180 11.30 -22.62 -7.85
C ASN A 180 10.72 -23.27 -6.58
N GLY A 181 11.01 -22.71 -5.41
CA GLY A 181 10.55 -23.19 -4.12
C GLY A 181 9.09 -22.90 -3.83
N SER A 182 8.41 -23.86 -3.22
CA SER A 182 7.09 -23.65 -2.62
C SER A 182 6.99 -24.23 -1.21
N LEU A 183 6.11 -23.62 -0.42
CA LEU A 183 5.78 -24.04 0.94
C LEU A 183 4.26 -24.01 1.14
N ALA A 184 3.66 -25.15 1.45
CA ALA A 184 2.31 -25.27 1.96
C ALA A 184 2.39 -25.55 3.48
N ALA A 185 2.04 -24.57 4.31
CA ALA A 185 2.11 -24.68 5.76
C ALA A 185 0.71 -24.60 6.37
N THR A 186 0.33 -25.63 7.13
CA THR A 186 -1.01 -25.77 7.73
C THR A 186 -0.89 -25.89 9.24
N GLY A 187 -1.47 -24.93 9.95
CA GLY A 187 -1.56 -24.93 11.40
C GLY A 187 -2.50 -26.04 11.90
N GLY A 188 -2.20 -26.55 13.09
CA GLY A 188 -3.03 -27.55 13.73
C GLY A 188 -4.40 -27.02 14.11
N ASN A 189 -5.41 -27.90 14.11
CA ASN A 189 -6.83 -27.59 14.29
C ASN A 189 -7.24 -26.82 15.57
N TYR A 190 -6.33 -26.62 16.52
CA TYR A 190 -6.58 -25.89 17.77
C TYR A 190 -5.78 -24.59 17.84
N GLY A 191 -5.75 -23.85 16.73
CA GLY A 191 -5.27 -22.46 16.68
C GLY A 191 -3.78 -22.24 16.56
N GLY A 192 -3.05 -23.14 15.90
CA GLY A 192 -1.75 -22.77 15.37
C GLY A 192 -1.89 -21.95 14.08
N ALA A 193 -0.98 -21.01 13.84
CA ALA A 193 -0.90 -20.30 12.57
C ALA A 193 -0.48 -21.23 11.41
N GLY A 194 -0.66 -20.82 10.16
CA GLY A 194 0.00 -21.53 9.05
C GLY A 194 1.52 -21.41 9.18
N ILE A 195 2.00 -20.16 9.33
CA ILE A 195 3.39 -19.81 9.62
C ILE A 195 3.40 -18.78 10.75
N GLY A 196 4.11 -19.04 11.84
CA GLY A 196 4.23 -18.13 12.98
C GLY A 196 3.92 -18.80 14.31
N GLY A 197 3.05 -18.20 15.13
CA GLY A 197 2.79 -18.64 16.50
C GLY A 197 1.95 -19.91 16.61
N GLY A 198 2.30 -20.77 17.58
CA GLY A 198 1.38 -21.79 18.11
C GLY A 198 0.18 -21.16 18.81
N ASN A 199 -0.85 -21.94 19.15
CA ASN A 199 -2.00 -21.43 19.90
C ASN A 199 -1.58 -20.73 21.19
N ILE A 200 -2.26 -19.64 21.56
CA ILE A 200 -1.95 -18.74 22.68
C ILE A 200 -0.56 -18.08 22.65
N GLU A 201 0.23 -18.33 21.61
CA GLU A 201 1.57 -17.77 21.46
C GLU A 201 1.58 -16.64 20.43
N ASP A 202 2.36 -15.61 20.74
CA ASP A 202 2.75 -14.57 19.80
C ASP A 202 3.71 -15.17 18.76
N ALA A 203 3.62 -14.71 17.52
CA ALA A 203 4.64 -15.02 16.53
C ALA A 203 5.94 -14.27 16.86
N GLY A 204 7.07 -14.99 16.83
CA GLY A 204 8.37 -14.35 16.72
C GLY A 204 8.49 -13.63 15.38
N LYS A 205 9.45 -12.72 15.23
CA LYS A 205 9.58 -11.91 14.02
C LYS A 205 9.72 -12.74 12.73
N LEU A 206 8.85 -12.48 11.75
CA LEU A 206 8.79 -13.19 10.46
C LEU A 206 9.25 -12.31 9.30
N GLU A 207 10.16 -12.82 8.46
CA GLU A 207 10.58 -12.20 7.20
C GLU A 207 10.40 -13.16 6.02
N ILE A 208 9.65 -12.76 4.99
CA ILE A 208 9.47 -13.52 3.75
C ILE A 208 10.05 -12.70 2.59
N THR A 209 10.98 -13.30 1.85
CA THR A 209 11.71 -12.65 0.76
C THR A 209 11.49 -13.31 -0.60
N GLY A 210 10.91 -14.52 -0.62
CA GLY A 210 10.69 -15.30 -1.83
C GLY A 210 9.78 -16.51 -1.59
N GLY A 211 9.52 -17.25 -2.66
CA GLY A 211 8.78 -18.51 -2.62
C GLY A 211 7.35 -18.38 -3.09
N THR A 212 6.77 -19.51 -3.49
CA THR A 212 5.31 -19.67 -3.59
C THR A 212 4.78 -20.23 -2.27
N ILE A 213 4.18 -19.39 -1.44
CA ILE A 213 3.76 -19.76 -0.09
C ILE A 213 2.23 -19.85 -0.03
N THR A 214 1.73 -20.96 0.52
CA THR A 214 0.33 -21.13 0.93
C THR A 214 0.30 -21.43 2.42
N ALA A 215 -0.21 -20.51 3.22
CA ALA A 215 -0.26 -20.64 4.67
C ALA A 215 -1.71 -20.62 5.15
N THR A 216 -2.12 -21.66 5.88
CA THR A 216 -3.50 -21.81 6.37
C THR A 216 -3.48 -21.98 7.88
N GLY A 217 -4.15 -21.09 8.60
CA GLY A 217 -4.30 -21.17 10.05
C GLY A 217 -5.26 -22.30 10.45
N GLY A 218 -4.98 -22.93 11.59
CA GLY A 218 -5.97 -23.73 12.30
C GLY A 218 -6.99 -22.83 13.02
N LEU A 219 -7.98 -23.40 13.72
CA LEU A 219 -9.06 -22.67 14.42
C LEU A 219 -8.56 -21.38 15.11
N ASP A 220 -8.97 -20.22 14.61
CA ASP A 220 -8.64 -18.89 15.13
C ASP A 220 -7.18 -18.43 14.92
N GLY A 221 -6.29 -19.28 14.40
CA GLY A 221 -4.90 -18.94 14.07
C GLY A 221 -4.80 -18.18 12.75
N ALA A 222 -3.80 -17.29 12.64
CA ALA A 222 -3.57 -16.57 11.39
C ALA A 222 -3.07 -17.49 10.26
N GLY A 223 -3.27 -17.10 9.00
CA GLY A 223 -2.58 -17.75 7.89
C GLY A 223 -1.07 -17.57 8.04
N ILE A 224 -0.63 -16.32 8.13
CA ILE A 224 0.74 -15.94 8.50
C ILE A 224 0.67 -14.97 9.67
N GLY A 225 1.33 -15.29 10.77
CA GLY A 225 1.43 -14.45 11.95
C GLY A 225 1.03 -15.16 13.24
N GLY A 226 0.21 -14.51 14.04
CA GLY A 226 -0.05 -14.88 15.42
C GLY A 226 -0.86 -16.18 15.59
N GLY A 227 -0.61 -16.85 16.70
CA GLY A 227 -1.44 -17.96 17.17
C GLY A 227 -2.87 -17.55 17.48
N GLY A 228 -3.77 -18.53 17.47
CA GLY A 228 -5.15 -18.34 17.92
C GLY A 228 -5.23 -17.91 19.38
N SER A 229 -6.39 -17.38 19.78
CA SER A 229 -6.62 -16.79 21.11
C SER A 229 -5.88 -15.48 21.41
N GLY A 230 -5.48 -14.71 20.40
CA GLY A 230 -4.95 -13.35 20.58
C GLY A 230 -3.43 -13.22 20.38
N GLY A 231 -2.77 -14.11 19.65
CA GLY A 231 -1.33 -14.01 19.42
C GLY A 231 -0.97 -12.78 18.57
N ASP A 232 0.03 -12.03 19.03
CA ASP A 232 0.60 -10.88 18.33
C ASP A 232 1.41 -11.31 17.09
N ALA A 233 1.65 -10.38 16.16
CA ALA A 233 2.46 -10.62 14.97
C ALA A 233 3.30 -9.41 14.52
N ASP A 234 4.58 -9.65 14.21
CA ASP A 234 5.46 -8.74 13.47
C ASP A 234 5.93 -9.43 12.17
N ILE A 235 5.42 -8.96 11.03
CA ILE A 235 5.54 -9.61 9.74
C ILE A 235 6.11 -8.65 8.71
N THR A 236 7.17 -9.07 8.02
CA THR A 236 7.67 -8.38 6.82
C THR A 236 7.67 -9.31 5.62
N ILE A 237 7.01 -8.90 4.53
CA ILE A 237 6.99 -9.60 3.25
C ILE A 237 7.57 -8.66 2.18
N SER A 238 8.69 -9.03 1.59
CA SER A 238 9.42 -8.20 0.60
C SER A 238 9.50 -8.82 -0.80
N GLY A 239 9.09 -10.08 -0.94
CA GLY A 239 9.04 -10.83 -2.20
C GLY A 239 8.20 -12.09 -2.07
N GLY A 240 8.12 -12.86 -3.16
CA GLY A 240 7.34 -14.11 -3.24
C GLY A 240 5.89 -13.92 -3.69
N THR A 241 5.20 -15.06 -3.89
CA THR A 241 3.76 -15.13 -4.19
C THR A 241 3.04 -15.82 -3.06
N ILE A 242 2.17 -15.09 -2.35
CA ILE A 242 1.63 -15.51 -1.06
C ILE A 242 0.11 -15.73 -1.14
N THR A 243 -0.35 -16.86 -0.64
CA THR A 243 -1.76 -17.14 -0.32
C THR A 243 -1.84 -17.39 1.18
N ALA A 244 -2.55 -16.54 1.92
CA ALA A 244 -2.66 -16.65 3.36
C ALA A 244 -4.13 -16.65 3.78
N ILE A 245 -4.55 -17.70 4.49
CA ILE A 245 -5.94 -17.93 4.85
C ILE A 245 -5.99 -18.11 6.37
N GLY A 246 -6.70 -17.19 7.02
CA GLY A 246 -6.96 -17.25 8.45
C GLY A 246 -7.87 -18.42 8.80
N GLY A 247 -7.63 -19.02 9.95
CA GLY A 247 -8.43 -20.13 10.44
C GLY A 247 -9.87 -19.72 10.72
N THR A 248 -10.80 -20.62 10.47
CA THR A 248 -12.23 -20.46 10.78
C THR A 248 -12.74 -21.65 11.57
N ASP A 249 -13.78 -21.43 12.37
CA ASP A 249 -14.47 -22.52 13.05
C ASP A 249 -15.05 -23.56 12.05
N PRO A 250 -14.58 -24.83 12.09
CA PRO A 250 -15.11 -25.88 11.22
C PRO A 250 -16.59 -26.19 11.48
N TRP A 251 -17.14 -25.80 12.64
CA TRP A 251 -18.56 -25.97 12.96
C TRP A 251 -19.41 -24.75 12.61
N GLN A 252 -18.82 -23.70 12.03
CA GLN A 252 -19.50 -22.47 11.60
C GLN A 252 -20.44 -21.91 12.66
N ARG A 253 -20.03 -21.99 13.94
CA ARG A 253 -20.84 -21.46 15.02
C ARG A 253 -20.97 -19.95 14.84
N PRO A 254 -22.18 -19.40 15.05
CA PRO A 254 -22.35 -17.95 15.09
C PRO A 254 -21.36 -17.36 16.10
N TYR A 255 -20.65 -16.30 15.70
CA TYR A 255 -19.69 -15.56 16.53
C TYR A 255 -18.39 -16.28 16.91
N ALA A 256 -18.06 -17.42 16.29
CA ALA A 256 -16.70 -17.95 16.43
C ALA A 256 -15.72 -17.01 15.73
N ILE A 257 -14.69 -16.57 16.45
CA ILE A 257 -13.67 -15.64 15.95
C ILE A 257 -12.64 -16.43 15.17
N GLY A 258 -12.19 -15.96 14.02
CA GLY A 258 -11.15 -16.61 13.22
C GLY A 258 -9.75 -16.05 13.51
N GLY A 259 -8.83 -16.23 12.57
CA GLY A 259 -7.56 -15.52 12.52
C GLY A 259 -7.46 -14.64 11.28
N ALA A 260 -6.54 -13.67 11.25
CA ALA A 260 -6.29 -12.89 10.04
C ALA A 260 -5.69 -13.75 8.93
N GLY A 261 -5.84 -13.33 7.66
CA GLY A 261 -5.08 -13.93 6.57
C GLY A 261 -3.58 -13.72 6.81
N ILE A 262 -3.18 -12.46 6.94
CA ILE A 262 -1.83 -12.02 7.33
C ILE A 262 -1.98 -11.06 8.51
N GLY A 263 -1.51 -11.44 9.69
CA GLY A 263 -1.68 -10.62 10.89
C GLY A 263 -1.78 -11.39 12.20
N SER A 264 -2.53 -10.87 13.15
CA SER A 264 -2.76 -11.53 14.44
C SER A 264 -3.80 -12.64 14.38
N GLY A 265 -3.76 -13.55 15.36
CA GLY A 265 -4.75 -14.63 15.52
C GLY A 265 -5.78 -14.30 16.61
N GLY A 266 -7.03 -14.72 16.42
CA GLY A 266 -8.08 -14.59 17.42
C GLY A 266 -8.48 -13.14 17.75
N ALA A 267 -8.85 -12.91 19.01
CA ALA A 267 -9.23 -11.60 19.54
C ALA A 267 -8.12 -10.98 20.39
N ASN A 268 -7.99 -9.66 20.31
CA ASN A 268 -7.04 -8.83 21.08
C ASN A 268 -5.56 -8.97 20.69
N GLY A 269 -5.24 -9.74 19.65
CA GLY A 269 -3.88 -9.83 19.14
C GLY A 269 -3.52 -8.59 18.32
N ASN A 270 -2.34 -8.05 18.56
CA ASN A 270 -1.80 -6.88 17.88
C ASN A 270 -0.98 -7.29 16.66
N SER A 271 -0.99 -6.46 15.61
CA SER A 271 -0.30 -6.79 14.37
C SER A 271 0.47 -5.60 13.82
N THR A 272 1.71 -5.85 13.42
CA THR A 272 2.48 -4.97 12.54
C THR A 272 2.80 -5.75 11.27
N VAL A 273 2.26 -5.28 10.14
CA VAL A 273 2.39 -5.95 8.84
C VAL A 273 3.03 -5.00 7.84
N THR A 274 4.22 -5.35 7.37
CA THR A 274 4.93 -4.61 6.31
C THR A 274 4.99 -5.45 5.04
N ILE A 275 4.39 -4.96 3.96
CA ILE A 275 4.47 -5.56 2.63
C ILE A 275 5.19 -4.57 1.71
N THR A 276 6.30 -4.99 1.10
CA THR A 276 7.19 -4.11 0.35
C THR A 276 7.87 -4.85 -0.81
N GLY A 277 8.82 -4.18 -1.48
CA GLY A 277 9.59 -4.78 -2.56
C GLY A 277 8.70 -5.18 -3.74
N ASP A 278 8.88 -6.40 -4.25
CA ASP A 278 8.11 -6.97 -5.36
C ASP A 278 7.13 -8.07 -4.88
N ALA A 279 6.78 -8.08 -3.59
CA ALA A 279 5.87 -9.05 -3.00
C ALA A 279 4.51 -9.07 -3.73
N VAL A 280 4.00 -10.26 -4.00
CA VAL A 280 2.66 -10.48 -4.56
C VAL A 280 1.81 -11.24 -3.56
N ILE A 281 0.86 -10.56 -2.93
CA ILE A 281 -0.18 -11.21 -2.14
C ILE A 281 -1.29 -11.63 -3.10
N LYS A 282 -1.34 -12.92 -3.42
CA LYS A 282 -2.34 -13.49 -4.32
C LYS A 282 -3.71 -13.48 -3.65
N GLU A 283 -3.79 -13.99 -2.44
CA GLU A 283 -5.00 -14.04 -1.61
C GLU A 283 -4.60 -13.80 -0.16
N ALA A 284 -5.32 -12.92 0.53
CA ALA A 284 -5.25 -12.78 1.98
C ALA A 284 -6.68 -12.73 2.52
N ILE A 285 -7.13 -13.83 3.11
CA ILE A 285 -8.53 -14.02 3.51
C ILE A 285 -8.60 -14.19 5.02
N GLY A 286 -9.34 -13.31 5.68
CA GLY A 286 -9.58 -13.36 7.11
C GLY A 286 -10.62 -14.40 7.48
N GLY A 287 -10.42 -15.06 8.62
CA GLY A 287 -11.48 -15.80 9.29
C GLY A 287 -12.52 -14.87 9.90
N ASN A 288 -13.62 -15.42 10.42
CA ASN A 288 -14.74 -14.65 10.97
C ASN A 288 -14.27 -13.59 11.98
N GLY A 289 -14.60 -12.31 11.77
CA GLY A 289 -14.17 -11.27 12.68
C GLY A 289 -12.70 -10.86 12.54
N CYS A 290 -11.95 -11.33 11.55
CA CYS A 290 -10.57 -10.93 11.32
C CYS A 290 -10.35 -10.43 9.90
N SER A 291 -9.37 -9.54 9.74
CA SER A 291 -9.07 -8.93 8.45
C SER A 291 -8.35 -9.89 7.49
N GLY A 292 -8.40 -9.58 6.19
CA GLY A 292 -7.54 -10.24 5.21
C GLY A 292 -6.06 -9.96 5.52
N ILE A 293 -5.73 -8.68 5.68
CA ILE A 293 -4.40 -8.19 6.07
C ILE A 293 -4.55 -7.18 7.21
N GLY A 294 -3.97 -7.48 8.38
CA GLY A 294 -3.98 -6.60 9.54
C GLY A 294 -4.44 -7.29 10.82
N GLY A 295 -5.47 -6.75 11.48
CA GLY A 295 -5.88 -7.17 12.82
C GLY A 295 -6.81 -8.40 12.88
N GLY A 296 -6.76 -9.06 14.04
CA GLY A 296 -7.79 -9.98 14.55
C GLY A 296 -9.03 -9.24 15.08
N TYR A 297 -9.92 -9.91 15.80
CA TYR A 297 -11.25 -9.37 16.17
C TYR A 297 -11.24 -8.05 16.95
N ALA A 298 -10.19 -7.80 17.70
CA ALA A 298 -9.94 -6.55 18.41
C ALA A 298 -8.43 -6.41 18.57
N GLY A 299 -7.96 -5.23 18.98
CA GLY A 299 -6.54 -4.96 19.22
C GLY A 299 -6.00 -3.85 18.32
N GLU A 300 -4.68 -3.78 18.21
CA GLU A 300 -4.00 -2.80 17.36
C GLU A 300 -3.58 -3.43 16.02
N CYS A 301 -3.73 -2.69 14.91
CA CYS A 301 -3.19 -3.09 13.63
C CYS A 301 -2.46 -1.96 12.91
N ASP A 302 -1.21 -2.19 12.55
CA ASP A 302 -0.41 -1.29 11.73
C ASP A 302 -0.01 -1.99 10.44
N VAL A 303 -0.63 -1.59 9.32
CA VAL A 303 -0.39 -2.15 8.00
C VAL A 303 0.35 -1.13 7.14
N THR A 304 1.51 -1.50 6.61
CA THR A 304 2.25 -0.69 5.64
C THR A 304 2.45 -1.47 4.34
N ILE A 305 2.00 -0.91 3.23
CA ILE A 305 2.18 -1.46 1.88
C ILE A 305 2.97 -0.44 1.06
N SER A 306 4.11 -0.85 0.49
CA SER A 306 5.10 0.07 -0.10
C SER A 306 5.91 -0.59 -1.23
N GLY A 307 6.90 0.12 -1.78
CA GLY A 307 7.67 -0.37 -2.93
C GLY A 307 6.80 -0.60 -4.17
N ASP A 308 7.00 -1.73 -4.83
CA ASP A 308 6.23 -2.18 -6.00
C ASP A 308 5.30 -3.37 -5.63
N ALA A 309 4.97 -3.51 -4.33
CA ALA A 309 4.16 -4.62 -3.84
C ALA A 309 2.75 -4.63 -4.47
N VAL A 310 2.23 -5.82 -4.73
CA VAL A 310 0.92 -6.02 -5.36
C VAL A 310 0.03 -6.88 -4.48
N ILE A 311 -1.08 -6.32 -4.01
CA ILE A 311 -2.17 -7.06 -3.38
C ILE A 311 -3.20 -7.39 -4.45
N LYS A 312 -3.25 -8.65 -4.87
CA LYS A 312 -4.24 -9.12 -5.85
C LYS A 312 -5.63 -9.19 -5.25
N HIS A 313 -5.73 -9.74 -4.06
CA HIS A 313 -6.98 -9.86 -3.33
C HIS A 313 -6.75 -9.89 -1.82
N ALA A 314 -7.49 -9.05 -1.11
CA ALA A 314 -7.62 -9.11 0.34
C ALA A 314 -9.11 -9.05 0.71
N GLU A 315 -9.58 -10.00 1.52
CA GLU A 315 -10.98 -10.11 1.93
C GLU A 315 -11.05 -10.29 3.46
N GLY A 316 -11.82 -9.43 4.10
CA GLY A 316 -12.08 -9.54 5.53
C GLY A 316 -13.13 -10.60 5.80
N GLY A 317 -12.99 -11.35 6.89
CA GLY A 317 -14.07 -12.16 7.41
C GLY A 317 -15.20 -11.28 7.97
N VAL A 318 -16.28 -11.90 8.44
CA VAL A 318 -17.49 -11.23 8.96
C VAL A 318 -17.12 -10.02 9.84
N GLN A 319 -17.67 -8.84 9.54
CA GLN A 319 -17.43 -7.59 10.29
C GLN A 319 -16.01 -7.03 10.24
N SER A 320 -15.17 -7.48 9.32
CA SER A 320 -13.76 -7.07 9.23
C SER A 320 -13.36 -6.54 7.87
N ALA A 321 -12.33 -5.69 7.87
CA ALA A 321 -11.84 -5.06 6.66
C ALA A 321 -11.04 -6.03 5.78
N GLY A 322 -10.99 -5.74 4.47
CA GLY A 322 -10.06 -6.42 3.57
C GLY A 322 -8.62 -6.16 3.99
N ILE A 323 -8.29 -4.88 4.17
CA ILE A 323 -6.99 -4.42 4.68
C ILE A 323 -7.23 -3.45 5.84
N GLY A 324 -6.69 -3.75 7.02
CA GLY A 324 -6.75 -2.89 8.20
C GLY A 324 -7.30 -3.61 9.42
N GLY A 325 -8.39 -3.08 9.99
CA GLY A 325 -8.98 -3.58 11.23
C GLY A 325 -9.70 -4.90 11.06
N GLY A 326 -9.61 -5.77 12.06
CA GLY A 326 -10.56 -6.86 12.21
C GLY A 326 -11.89 -6.36 12.77
N GLY A 327 -12.59 -7.19 13.54
CA GLY A 327 -13.95 -6.94 14.06
C GLY A 327 -14.14 -5.65 14.86
N TRP A 328 -14.38 -5.78 16.17
CA TRP A 328 -14.85 -4.71 17.04
C TRP A 328 -13.71 -3.94 17.68
N ASP A 329 -13.86 -2.62 17.79
CA ASP A 329 -12.96 -1.72 18.54
C ASP A 329 -11.48 -1.84 18.13
N THR A 330 -11.21 -2.30 16.90
CA THR A 330 -9.84 -2.39 16.39
C THR A 330 -9.35 -0.99 16.07
N ILE A 331 -8.15 -0.66 16.53
CA ILE A 331 -7.51 0.64 16.28
C ILE A 331 -6.24 0.46 15.48
N GLY A 332 -5.81 1.52 14.79
CA GLY A 332 -4.47 1.54 14.21
C GLY A 332 -4.38 2.28 12.88
N THR A 333 -3.51 1.81 12.00
CA THR A 333 -3.17 2.52 10.77
C THR A 333 -3.06 1.60 9.56
N VAL A 334 -3.47 2.12 8.40
CA VAL A 334 -3.15 1.56 7.09
C VAL A 334 -2.42 2.61 6.27
N THR A 335 -1.18 2.33 5.88
CA THR A 335 -0.36 3.19 5.04
C THR A 335 -0.05 2.51 3.72
N ILE A 336 -0.41 3.13 2.60
CA ILE A 336 -0.12 2.63 1.25
C ILE A 336 0.70 3.70 0.52
N LYS A 337 1.91 3.37 0.08
CA LYS A 337 2.85 4.35 -0.47
C LYS A 337 3.74 3.83 -1.60
N ASP A 338 4.63 4.69 -2.07
CA ASP A 338 5.55 4.44 -3.18
C ASP A 338 4.79 4.08 -4.47
N ASN A 339 4.92 2.88 -5.02
CA ASN A 339 4.19 2.43 -6.22
C ASN A 339 3.29 1.23 -5.92
N ALA A 340 2.90 1.02 -4.65
CA ALA A 340 2.09 -0.11 -4.24
C ALA A 340 0.77 -0.20 -5.03
N GLN A 341 0.34 -1.42 -5.34
CA GLN A 341 -0.88 -1.69 -6.10
C GLN A 341 -1.85 -2.56 -5.32
N ILE A 342 -3.07 -2.05 -5.11
CA ILE A 342 -4.18 -2.81 -4.55
C ILE A 342 -5.18 -3.09 -5.66
N ASN A 343 -5.24 -4.34 -6.13
CA ASN A 343 -6.17 -4.72 -7.20
C ASN A 343 -7.59 -4.88 -6.68
N ASN A 344 -7.74 -5.51 -5.52
CA ASN A 344 -9.02 -5.68 -4.86
C ASN A 344 -8.85 -5.81 -3.35
N SER A 345 -9.60 -5.01 -2.61
CA SER A 345 -9.75 -5.12 -1.17
C SER A 345 -11.24 -5.01 -0.83
N THR A 346 -11.77 -6.03 -0.16
CA THR A 346 -13.20 -6.15 0.12
C THR A 346 -13.45 -6.35 1.61
N GLY A 347 -14.27 -5.47 2.20
CA GLY A 347 -14.78 -5.62 3.55
C GLY A 347 -15.99 -6.55 3.57
N SER A 348 -16.18 -7.24 4.67
CA SER A 348 -17.43 -7.96 4.94
C SER A 348 -18.53 -7.02 5.46
N ALA A 349 -19.74 -7.53 5.66
CA ALA A 349 -20.86 -6.78 6.23
C ALA A 349 -20.44 -5.99 7.48
N GLY A 350 -20.66 -4.68 7.45
CA GLY A 350 -20.29 -3.70 8.46
C GLY A 350 -18.87 -3.16 8.38
N ALA A 351 -18.04 -3.56 7.41
CA ALA A 351 -16.61 -3.24 7.41
C ALA A 351 -16.12 -2.61 6.12
N ALA A 352 -15.05 -1.81 6.23
CA ALA A 352 -14.47 -1.12 5.10
C ALA A 352 -13.71 -2.06 4.16
N GLY A 353 -13.59 -1.68 2.88
CA GLY A 353 -12.61 -2.32 1.99
C GLY A 353 -11.21 -2.17 2.56
N ILE A 354 -10.79 -0.92 2.76
CA ILE A 354 -9.53 -0.53 3.38
C ILE A 354 -9.83 0.38 4.57
N GLY A 355 -9.44 0.00 5.78
CA GLY A 355 -9.65 0.78 7.00
C GLY A 355 -10.20 -0.05 8.14
N SER A 356 -11.25 0.43 8.80
CA SER A 356 -11.81 -0.21 10.00
C SER A 356 -12.77 -1.36 9.69
N GLY A 357 -12.84 -2.33 10.60
CA GLY A 357 -14.05 -3.13 10.77
C GLY A 357 -15.14 -2.36 11.54
N VAL A 358 -16.11 -3.11 12.05
CA VAL A 358 -17.24 -2.56 12.82
C VAL A 358 -16.76 -1.87 14.10
N HIS A 359 -17.21 -0.65 14.39
CA HIS A 359 -16.78 0.11 15.58
C HIS A 359 -15.25 0.33 15.72
N GLY A 360 -14.45 0.10 14.66
CA GLY A 360 -13.01 0.35 14.68
C GLY A 360 -12.63 1.82 14.50
N ASP A 361 -11.41 2.19 14.88
CA ASP A 361 -10.78 3.50 14.68
C ASP A 361 -9.41 3.31 13.99
N VAL A 362 -9.45 2.92 12.72
CA VAL A 362 -8.29 2.72 11.85
C VAL A 362 -8.16 3.89 10.89
N THR A 363 -7.02 4.57 10.94
CA THR A 363 -6.71 5.70 10.06
C THR A 363 -6.05 5.21 8.76
N VAL A 364 -6.40 5.82 7.63
CA VAL A 364 -5.88 5.43 6.32
C VAL A 364 -5.05 6.56 5.70
N THR A 365 -3.82 6.24 5.29
CA THR A 365 -2.95 7.14 4.54
C THR A 365 -2.54 6.50 3.23
N ILE A 366 -2.75 7.20 2.12
CA ILE A 366 -2.38 6.75 0.78
C ILE A 366 -1.53 7.85 0.13
N GLU A 367 -0.29 7.52 -0.24
CA GLU A 367 0.66 8.51 -0.77
C GLU A 367 1.51 7.98 -1.94
N GLY A 368 2.37 8.84 -2.48
CA GLY A 368 3.28 8.51 -3.57
C GLY A 368 2.57 8.34 -4.92
N ASN A 369 2.87 7.26 -5.64
CA ASN A 369 2.27 6.84 -6.90
C ASN A 369 1.37 5.60 -6.75
N SER A 370 0.87 5.35 -5.53
CA SER A 370 0.06 4.17 -5.22
C SER A 370 -1.21 4.09 -6.08
N THR A 371 -1.60 2.88 -6.45
CA THR A 371 -2.83 2.63 -7.22
C THR A 371 -3.76 1.69 -6.47
N ILE A 372 -5.02 2.08 -6.35
CA ILE A 372 -6.11 1.25 -5.84
C ILE A 372 -7.10 1.05 -6.98
N ASP A 373 -7.20 -0.16 -7.47
CA ASP A 373 -8.17 -0.52 -8.51
C ASP A 373 -9.57 -0.63 -7.90
N ASN A 374 -9.72 -1.37 -6.81
CA ASN A 374 -10.98 -1.52 -6.10
C ASN A 374 -10.77 -1.60 -4.58
N ALA A 375 -11.47 -0.74 -3.86
CA ALA A 375 -11.69 -0.83 -2.43
C ALA A 375 -13.21 -0.75 -2.18
N THR A 376 -13.80 -1.86 -1.77
CA THR A 376 -15.25 -2.03 -1.66
C THR A 376 -15.60 -2.40 -0.23
N GLY A 377 -16.42 -1.58 0.42
CA GLY A 377 -16.98 -1.92 1.73
C GLY A 377 -18.04 -3.01 1.61
N GLY A 378 -18.22 -3.80 2.67
CA GLY A 378 -19.44 -4.58 2.82
C GLY A 378 -20.63 -3.67 3.11
N SER A 379 -21.83 -4.22 3.35
CA SER A 379 -22.97 -3.40 3.80
C SER A 379 -22.53 -2.47 4.93
N ASP A 380 -22.94 -1.20 4.91
CA ASP A 380 -22.70 -0.27 6.02
C ASP A 380 -21.22 0.12 6.25
N GLY A 381 -20.28 -0.44 5.48
CA GLY A 381 -18.85 -0.13 5.52
C GLY A 381 -18.38 0.71 4.33
N ALA A 382 -17.41 1.59 4.56
CA ALA A 382 -16.89 2.46 3.51
C ALA A 382 -16.02 1.70 2.49
N GLY A 383 -15.84 2.25 1.29
CA GLY A 383 -14.81 1.75 0.38
C GLY A 383 -13.42 1.89 1.02
N ILE A 384 -13.11 3.10 1.48
CA ILE A 384 -11.89 3.45 2.22
C ILE A 384 -12.27 4.30 3.43
N GLY A 385 -11.94 3.86 4.65
CA GLY A 385 -12.21 4.59 5.89
C GLY A 385 -12.89 3.74 6.95
N GLY A 386 -14.05 4.18 7.44
CA GLY A 386 -14.76 3.57 8.57
C GLY A 386 -15.61 2.36 8.19
N GLY A 387 -15.77 1.42 9.13
CA GLY A 387 -16.86 0.46 9.14
C GLY A 387 -18.14 1.04 9.74
N TYR A 388 -19.13 0.19 10.00
CA TYR A 388 -20.37 0.53 10.70
C TYR A 388 -20.06 1.21 12.03
N ALA A 389 -20.74 2.33 12.27
CA ALA A 389 -20.60 3.18 13.44
C ALA A 389 -19.14 3.62 13.72
N SER A 390 -18.33 3.73 12.66
CA SER A 390 -16.95 4.21 12.69
C SER A 390 -16.76 5.41 11.78
N LEU A 391 -16.03 6.40 12.29
CA LEU A 391 -15.54 7.51 11.49
C LEU A 391 -14.46 7.04 10.51
N GLY A 392 -14.29 7.78 9.41
CA GLY A 392 -13.26 7.53 8.42
C GLY A 392 -12.26 8.66 8.33
N ASP A 393 -11.10 8.45 8.95
CA ASP A 393 -9.96 9.35 8.86
C ASP A 393 -9.06 8.93 7.70
N VAL A 394 -9.07 9.71 6.61
CA VAL A 394 -8.41 9.36 5.35
C VAL A 394 -7.55 10.51 4.84
N THR A 395 -6.27 10.22 4.59
CA THR A 395 -5.34 11.14 3.92
C THR A 395 -4.88 10.56 2.58
N ILE A 396 -5.03 11.33 1.51
CA ILE A 396 -4.59 10.98 0.15
C ILE A 396 -3.68 12.09 -0.38
N GLU A 397 -2.43 11.76 -0.65
CA GLU A 397 -1.42 12.75 -1.04
C GLU A 397 -0.56 12.34 -2.25
N GLY A 398 -0.30 13.28 -3.14
CA GLY A 398 0.60 13.08 -4.27
C GLY A 398 -0.06 12.47 -5.50
N ASN A 399 0.63 11.60 -6.23
CA ASN A 399 0.19 11.05 -7.51
C ASN A 399 -0.65 9.76 -7.38
N VAL A 400 -1.50 9.71 -6.35
CA VAL A 400 -2.33 8.54 -6.06
C VAL A 400 -3.43 8.38 -7.11
N THR A 401 -3.69 7.14 -7.53
CA THR A 401 -4.82 6.80 -8.39
C THR A 401 -5.76 5.82 -7.67
N ILE A 402 -7.00 6.25 -7.42
CA ILE A 402 -8.08 5.39 -6.90
C ILE A 402 -9.12 5.26 -8.02
N LYS A 403 -9.21 4.06 -8.60
CA LYS A 403 -10.12 3.80 -9.73
C LYS A 403 -11.55 3.50 -9.27
N ASN A 404 -11.70 2.92 -8.08
CA ASN A 404 -12.99 2.66 -7.45
C ASN A 404 -12.84 2.55 -5.93
N ALA A 405 -13.34 3.55 -5.20
CA ALA A 405 -13.66 3.44 -3.78
C ALA A 405 -15.19 3.44 -3.62
N GLN A 406 -15.75 2.31 -3.19
CA GLN A 406 -17.19 2.10 -3.17
C GLN A 406 -17.68 1.71 -1.78
N GLY A 407 -18.56 2.54 -1.21
CA GLY A 407 -19.26 2.21 0.03
C GLY A 407 -20.34 1.15 -0.18
N GLY A 408 -20.54 0.30 0.81
CA GLY A 408 -21.77 -0.49 0.92
C GLY A 408 -22.96 0.39 1.28
N ALA A 409 -24.16 -0.21 1.40
CA ALA A 409 -25.38 0.55 1.67
C ALA A 409 -25.21 1.52 2.85
N GLY A 410 -25.70 2.76 2.71
CA GLY A 410 -25.55 3.83 3.68
C GLY A 410 -24.15 4.41 3.86
N ALA A 411 -23.07 3.68 3.56
CA ALA A 411 -21.70 4.12 3.84
C ALA A 411 -21.07 5.03 2.78
N ALA A 412 -19.99 5.72 3.13
CA ALA A 412 -19.25 6.56 2.19
C ALA A 412 -18.38 5.75 1.22
N GLY A 413 -18.11 6.30 0.03
CA GLY A 413 -17.04 5.76 -0.83
C GLY A 413 -15.67 5.90 -0.17
N ILE A 414 -15.37 7.11 0.31
CA ILE A 414 -14.21 7.46 1.12
C ILE A 414 -14.69 8.26 2.33
N GLY A 415 -14.42 7.78 3.54
CA GLY A 415 -14.86 8.43 4.78
C GLY A 415 -15.58 7.47 5.71
N GLY A 416 -16.64 7.93 6.37
CA GLY A 416 -17.32 7.17 7.42
C GLY A 416 -18.17 6.01 6.91
N GLY A 417 -18.34 4.98 7.73
CA GLY A 417 -19.38 3.98 7.50
C GLY A 417 -20.76 4.52 7.90
N SER A 418 -21.80 3.70 7.69
CA SER A 418 -23.15 4.05 8.16
C SER A 418 -23.17 4.20 9.68
N ASP A 419 -24.07 5.04 10.18
CA ASP A 419 -24.35 5.23 11.60
C ASP A 419 -23.17 5.72 12.44
N ALA A 420 -22.14 6.28 11.78
CA ALA A 420 -21.04 6.94 12.46
C ALA A 420 -21.53 8.22 13.16
N GLU A 421 -21.03 8.46 14.38
CA GLU A 421 -21.39 9.62 15.20
C GLU A 421 -20.22 10.60 15.33
N THR A 422 -20.50 11.90 15.28
CA THR A 422 -19.52 12.93 15.67
C THR A 422 -19.16 12.76 17.14
N LYS A 423 -17.85 12.73 17.46
CA LYS A 423 -17.37 12.63 18.84
C LYS A 423 -17.83 13.84 19.67
N ASP A 424 -17.92 13.68 21.00
CA ASP A 424 -18.33 14.73 21.95
C ASP A 424 -17.49 16.02 21.86
N ASP A 425 -16.25 15.93 21.36
CA ASP A 425 -15.36 17.07 21.16
C ASP A 425 -15.59 17.81 19.82
N GLY A 426 -16.57 17.36 19.03
CA GLY A 426 -16.91 17.90 17.72
C GLY A 426 -16.12 17.29 16.56
N THR A 427 -15.31 16.26 16.82
CA THR A 427 -14.53 15.59 15.76
C THR A 427 -15.41 14.60 15.00
N GLY A 428 -15.64 14.86 13.72
CA GLY A 428 -16.26 13.94 12.78
C GLY A 428 -15.24 13.26 11.87
N ASN A 429 -15.66 12.89 10.66
CA ASN A 429 -14.81 12.30 9.64
C ASN A 429 -13.74 13.31 9.19
N ARG A 430 -12.47 12.94 9.18
CA ARG A 430 -11.39 13.80 8.69
C ARG A 430 -10.83 13.31 7.37
N ILE A 431 -11.05 14.08 6.31
CA ILE A 431 -10.62 13.70 4.96
C ILE A 431 -9.70 14.77 4.38
N VAL A 432 -8.48 14.39 4.02
CA VAL A 432 -7.49 15.28 3.42
C VAL A 432 -7.06 14.74 2.05
N ILE A 433 -7.27 15.51 0.99
CA ILE A 433 -6.85 15.15 -0.37
C ILE A 433 -6.00 16.28 -0.93
N ARG A 434 -4.74 16.02 -1.27
CA ARG A 434 -3.86 17.07 -1.79
C ARG A 434 -2.80 16.60 -2.77
N SER A 435 -2.45 17.47 -3.71
CA SER A 435 -1.26 17.28 -4.54
C SER A 435 0.01 17.62 -3.76
N ASN A 436 1.13 17.00 -4.15
CA ASN A 436 2.46 17.35 -3.67
C ASN A 436 3.47 17.39 -4.86
N GLU A 437 4.76 17.24 -4.59
CA GLU A 437 5.80 17.22 -5.62
C GLU A 437 5.77 15.98 -6.55
N ASP A 438 5.18 14.87 -6.08
CA ASP A 438 5.05 13.62 -6.84
C ASP A 438 3.94 13.72 -7.89
N GLY A 439 2.88 14.49 -7.61
CA GLY A 439 1.79 14.74 -8.55
C GLY A 439 0.48 15.09 -7.88
N SER A 440 -0.61 14.81 -8.59
CA SER A 440 -1.98 15.16 -8.20
C SER A 440 -2.87 13.92 -8.11
N PRO A 441 -3.69 13.77 -7.06
CA PRO A 441 -4.58 12.63 -6.91
C PRO A 441 -5.61 12.54 -8.05
N THR A 442 -5.90 11.32 -8.49
CA THR A 442 -7.01 10.97 -9.39
C THR A 442 -7.91 9.96 -8.69
N ILE A 443 -9.15 10.35 -8.38
CA ILE A 443 -10.03 9.58 -7.49
C ILE A 443 -11.40 9.40 -8.14
N ASN A 444 -11.87 8.16 -8.18
CA ASN A 444 -13.27 7.84 -8.39
C ASN A 444 -13.83 7.24 -7.09
N ALA A 445 -14.85 7.90 -6.54
CA ALA A 445 -15.53 7.45 -5.33
C ALA A 445 -17.03 7.37 -5.57
N THR A 446 -17.66 6.36 -4.99
CA THR A 446 -19.11 6.14 -5.05
C THR A 446 -19.64 5.84 -3.67
N GLY A 447 -20.60 6.63 -3.21
CA GLY A 447 -21.30 6.41 -1.96
C GLY A 447 -22.29 5.25 -2.05
N GLY A 448 -22.54 4.66 -0.90
CA GLY A 448 -23.51 3.60 -0.68
C GLY A 448 -24.93 4.00 -1.00
N VAL A 449 -25.67 3.17 -1.71
CA VAL A 449 -27.11 3.36 -1.90
C VAL A 449 -27.85 3.36 -0.55
N PRO A 450 -29.06 3.92 -0.47
CA PRO A 450 -29.88 3.85 0.74
C PRO A 450 -30.06 2.42 1.26
N GLU A 451 -30.07 2.24 2.58
CA GLU A 451 -30.39 0.96 3.20
C GLU A 451 -31.88 0.66 3.10
N VAL A 452 -32.20 -0.63 3.06
CA VAL A 452 -33.58 -1.14 2.99
C VAL A 452 -33.81 -2.17 4.08
N ASP A 453 -35.01 -2.17 4.66
CA ASP A 453 -35.45 -3.20 5.61
C ASP A 453 -35.80 -4.54 4.91
N ASP A 454 -36.14 -5.55 5.71
CA ASP A 454 -36.54 -6.88 5.21
C ASP A 454 -37.79 -6.86 4.30
N ASP A 455 -38.62 -5.83 4.42
CA ASP A 455 -39.81 -5.61 3.59
C ASP A 455 -39.49 -4.80 2.31
N GLY A 456 -38.25 -4.33 2.16
CA GLY A 456 -37.75 -3.56 1.02
C GLY A 456 -38.05 -2.06 1.11
N ASN A 457 -38.46 -1.54 2.26
CA ASN A 457 -38.66 -0.10 2.48
C ASN A 457 -37.31 0.57 2.70
N VAL A 458 -37.12 1.75 2.11
CA VAL A 458 -35.93 2.58 2.34
C VAL A 458 -35.96 3.13 3.76
N ILE A 459 -34.90 2.85 4.53
CA ILE A 459 -34.80 3.22 5.95
C ILE A 459 -33.70 4.24 6.26
N SER A 460 -32.75 4.47 5.36
CA SER A 460 -31.72 5.50 5.50
C SER A 460 -31.56 6.35 4.24
N ALA A 461 -30.75 7.39 4.31
CA ALA A 461 -30.19 8.02 3.12
C ALA A 461 -29.09 7.13 2.53
N GLY A 462 -28.60 7.46 1.34
CA GLY A 462 -27.34 6.89 0.85
C GLY A 462 -26.16 7.75 1.28
N GLY A 463 -24.99 7.12 1.44
CA GLY A 463 -23.77 7.81 1.89
C GLY A 463 -23.17 8.73 0.82
N ALA A 464 -22.28 9.61 1.26
CA ALA A 464 -21.52 10.48 0.36
C ALA A 464 -20.50 9.67 -0.47
N ALA A 465 -20.07 10.20 -1.62
CA ALA A 465 -18.91 9.62 -2.29
C ALA A 465 -17.64 9.84 -1.48
N ILE A 466 -17.47 11.06 -0.96
CA ILE A 466 -16.38 11.46 -0.08
C ILE A 466 -16.99 12.24 1.09
N GLY A 467 -16.93 11.71 2.30
CA GLY A 467 -17.54 12.36 3.46
C GLY A 467 -18.20 11.36 4.41
N SER A 468 -19.44 11.63 4.79
CA SER A 468 -20.14 10.84 5.81
C SER A 468 -20.97 9.70 5.23
N GLY A 469 -21.09 8.63 6.01
CA GLY A 469 -22.15 7.64 5.85
C GLY A 469 -23.46 8.15 6.45
N ALA A 470 -24.55 7.49 6.05
CA ALA A 470 -25.91 7.80 6.48
C ALA A 470 -26.19 7.23 7.88
N SER A 471 -26.97 7.96 8.68
CA SER A 471 -27.47 7.47 9.96
C SER A 471 -28.66 6.54 9.79
N LEU A 472 -28.82 5.63 10.75
CA LEU A 472 -29.94 4.69 10.77
C LEU A 472 -31.03 5.12 11.76
N PRO A 473 -32.28 4.69 11.53
CA PRO A 473 -33.36 4.96 12.47
C PRO A 473 -33.18 4.12 13.73
N ASP A 474 -33.40 4.74 14.89
CA ASP A 474 -33.48 4.03 16.16
C ASP A 474 -34.74 3.13 16.23
N LYS A 475 -34.88 2.41 17.35
CA LYS A 475 -36.06 1.55 17.61
C LYS A 475 -37.42 2.27 17.60
N ASN A 476 -37.44 3.60 17.68
CA ASN A 476 -38.64 4.43 17.64
C ASN A 476 -38.87 5.03 16.24
N GLY A 477 -37.93 4.85 15.31
CA GLY A 477 -37.95 5.43 13.97
C GLY A 477 -37.33 6.82 13.88
N ASP A 478 -36.67 7.30 14.94
CA ASP A 478 -35.99 8.59 14.95
C ASP A 478 -34.58 8.42 14.36
N VAL A 479 -34.23 9.24 13.37
CA VAL A 479 -32.92 9.21 12.70
C VAL A 479 -32.03 10.28 13.31
N ALA A 480 -30.86 9.87 13.82
CA ALA A 480 -29.84 10.80 14.33
C ALA A 480 -29.22 11.62 13.18
N PRO A 481 -28.62 12.78 13.45
CA PRO A 481 -27.80 13.47 12.46
C PRO A 481 -26.59 12.62 12.06
N GLU A 482 -26.23 12.65 10.77
CA GLU A 482 -24.99 12.03 10.29
C GLU A 482 -23.76 12.66 10.95
N ALA A 483 -22.66 11.91 11.08
CA ALA A 483 -21.39 12.47 11.50
C ALA A 483 -20.98 13.65 10.61
N ASP A 484 -20.35 14.65 11.20
CA ASP A 484 -19.76 15.77 10.47
C ASP A 484 -18.61 15.28 9.57
N ALA A 485 -18.36 15.98 8.46
CA ALA A 485 -17.19 15.72 7.62
C ALA A 485 -16.30 16.97 7.48
N ASP A 486 -15.11 16.93 8.08
CA ASP A 486 -14.05 17.91 7.85
C ASP A 486 -13.23 17.49 6.62
N ILE A 487 -13.63 18.02 5.46
CA ILE A 487 -13.04 17.71 4.16
C ILE A 487 -12.13 18.85 3.71
N THR A 488 -10.85 18.56 3.58
CA THR A 488 -9.85 19.48 3.04
C THR A 488 -9.34 18.98 1.69
N ILE A 489 -9.51 19.80 0.65
CA ILE A 489 -8.94 19.56 -0.67
C ILE A 489 -7.97 20.69 -1.02
N GLU A 490 -6.72 20.34 -1.33
CA GLU A 490 -5.66 21.31 -1.63
C GLU A 490 -4.92 20.99 -2.93
N GLY A 491 -4.46 22.05 -3.61
CA GLY A 491 -3.64 21.89 -4.80
C GLY A 491 -4.42 21.45 -6.03
N LYS A 492 -3.79 20.64 -6.89
CA LYS A 492 -4.41 20.10 -8.10
C LYS A 492 -5.00 18.72 -7.80
N VAL A 493 -6.27 18.49 -8.15
CA VAL A 493 -6.91 17.17 -8.01
C VAL A 493 -7.81 16.84 -9.20
N THR A 494 -8.00 15.55 -9.47
CA THR A 494 -9.06 15.05 -10.36
C THR A 494 -9.96 14.12 -9.59
N ILE A 495 -11.23 14.50 -9.37
CA ILE A 495 -12.17 13.73 -8.56
C ILE A 495 -13.45 13.51 -9.35
N ASN A 496 -13.92 12.26 -9.39
CA ASN A 496 -15.26 11.90 -9.83
C ASN A 496 -16.00 11.30 -8.64
N ALA A 497 -16.93 12.07 -8.09
CA ALA A 497 -17.70 11.72 -6.91
C ALA A 497 -19.17 11.48 -7.29
N THR A 498 -19.68 10.30 -6.97
CA THR A 498 -21.12 9.99 -7.10
C THR A 498 -21.67 9.61 -5.73
N GLY A 499 -22.50 10.48 -5.14
CA GLY A 499 -23.18 10.19 -3.89
C GLY A 499 -24.19 9.05 -4.06
N GLY A 500 -24.34 8.24 -3.03
CA GLY A 500 -25.46 7.29 -2.93
C GLY A 500 -26.75 7.96 -2.43
N GLY A 501 -26.63 9.17 -1.86
CA GLY A 501 -27.73 10.07 -1.52
C GLY A 501 -27.73 11.35 -2.37
N ASP A 502 -28.21 12.45 -1.78
CA ASP A 502 -28.25 13.76 -2.44
C ASP A 502 -26.90 14.50 -2.44
N VAL A 503 -25.96 14.09 -1.58
CA VAL A 503 -24.63 14.70 -1.41
C VAL A 503 -23.54 13.81 -2.01
N ALA A 504 -22.71 14.38 -2.88
CA ALA A 504 -21.54 13.72 -3.47
C ALA A 504 -20.30 13.90 -2.60
N ILE A 505 -20.00 15.12 -2.12
CA ILE A 505 -18.85 15.38 -1.25
C ILE A 505 -19.30 16.27 -0.08
N GLY A 506 -19.36 15.71 1.13
CA GLY A 506 -19.83 16.39 2.33
C GLY A 506 -20.60 15.47 3.28
N ASP A 507 -21.55 16.07 4.02
CA ASP A 507 -22.43 15.41 4.98
C ASP A 507 -23.88 15.92 4.84
N SER A 508 -24.87 15.25 5.44
CA SER A 508 -26.28 15.69 5.34
C SER A 508 -26.60 16.99 6.08
N ILE A 509 -25.79 17.41 7.06
CA ILE A 509 -26.04 18.58 7.90
C ILE A 509 -25.67 19.86 7.13
N ASN A 510 -24.48 19.86 6.53
CA ASN A 510 -23.86 20.98 5.84
C ASN A 510 -24.06 20.90 4.32
N GLY A 511 -24.39 19.73 3.78
CA GLY A 511 -24.56 19.49 2.36
C GLY A 511 -23.24 19.43 1.60
N GLU A 512 -23.26 19.82 0.33
CA GLU A 512 -22.07 19.84 -0.53
C GLU A 512 -20.99 20.78 -0.01
N THR A 513 -19.80 20.25 0.24
CA THR A 513 -18.63 21.06 0.64
C THR A 513 -18.11 21.86 -0.55
N GLN A 514 -18.03 23.18 -0.40
CA GLN A 514 -17.44 24.07 -1.39
C GLN A 514 -15.95 24.31 -1.11
N PHE A 515 -15.13 24.22 -2.16
CA PHE A 515 -13.68 24.45 -2.07
C PHE A 515 -13.27 25.74 -2.78
N SER A 516 -12.24 26.41 -2.27
CA SER A 516 -11.67 27.62 -2.88
C SER A 516 -10.15 27.57 -2.87
N GLY A 517 -9.50 28.32 -3.77
CA GLY A 517 -8.03 28.37 -3.84
C GLY A 517 -7.35 27.15 -4.46
N LEU A 518 -8.11 26.26 -5.12
CA LEU A 518 -7.57 25.10 -5.83
C LEU A 518 -6.70 25.51 -7.04
N GLN A 519 -5.74 24.67 -7.41
CA GLN A 519 -4.81 24.96 -8.51
C GLN A 519 -5.47 24.78 -9.88
N VAL A 520 -4.92 25.48 -10.89
CA VAL A 520 -5.33 25.34 -12.28
C VAL A 520 -5.18 23.89 -12.76
N GLY A 521 -6.18 23.41 -13.47
CA GLY A 521 -6.26 22.02 -13.94
C GLY A 521 -6.98 21.09 -12.97
N THR A 522 -7.44 21.58 -11.81
CA THR A 522 -8.36 20.84 -10.95
C THR A 522 -9.70 20.61 -11.64
N THR A 523 -10.19 19.38 -11.52
CA THR A 523 -11.54 18.97 -11.96
C THR A 523 -12.18 18.11 -10.89
N ILE A 524 -13.28 18.59 -10.32
CA ILE A 524 -14.16 17.84 -9.43
C ILE A 524 -15.50 17.69 -10.15
N THR A 525 -15.92 16.46 -10.40
CA THR A 525 -17.23 16.12 -10.95
C THR A 525 -18.07 15.56 -9.84
N ARG A 526 -19.27 16.11 -9.64
CA ARG A 526 -20.19 15.67 -8.59
C ARG A 526 -21.52 15.23 -9.18
N ARG A 527 -21.99 14.06 -8.75
CA ARG A 527 -23.34 13.57 -9.04
C ARG A 527 -24.02 13.09 -7.78
N ASN A 528 -25.32 13.36 -7.65
CA ASN A 528 -26.14 12.68 -6.66
C ASN A 528 -26.52 11.26 -7.13
N ALA A 529 -27.26 10.53 -6.30
CA ALA A 529 -27.73 9.18 -6.58
C ALA A 529 -28.57 9.04 -7.86
N LYS A 530 -29.26 10.11 -8.27
CA LYS A 530 -30.07 10.16 -9.50
C LYS A 530 -29.23 10.45 -10.75
N GLY A 531 -27.96 10.78 -10.57
CA GLY A 531 -27.04 11.19 -11.63
C GLY A 531 -27.11 12.69 -11.98
N ASP A 532 -27.90 13.47 -11.24
CA ASP A 532 -28.00 14.91 -11.42
C ASP A 532 -26.66 15.58 -11.07
N ASP A 533 -26.34 16.66 -11.79
CA ASP A 533 -25.15 17.46 -11.53
C ASP A 533 -25.37 18.35 -10.31
N VAL A 534 -24.52 18.17 -9.29
CA VAL A 534 -24.53 18.93 -8.02
C VAL A 534 -23.22 19.71 -7.81
N SER A 535 -22.55 20.05 -8.91
CA SER A 535 -21.28 20.77 -8.90
C SER A 535 -21.34 22.11 -8.16
N GLN A 536 -20.25 22.44 -7.47
CA GLN A 536 -20.08 23.64 -6.68
C GLN A 536 -19.17 24.67 -7.36
N PRO A 537 -19.30 25.98 -7.05
CA PRO A 537 -18.36 26.97 -7.57
C PRO A 537 -16.94 26.69 -7.05
N GLY A 538 -15.99 26.51 -7.95
CA GLY A 538 -14.60 26.17 -7.62
C GLY A 538 -14.18 24.76 -8.05
N ASP A 539 -15.14 23.90 -8.42
CA ASP A 539 -14.90 22.51 -8.83
C ASP A 539 -14.05 22.37 -10.10
N VAL A 540 -14.06 23.38 -10.98
CA VAL A 540 -13.21 23.42 -12.17
C VAL A 540 -12.41 24.72 -12.17
N VAL A 541 -11.08 24.59 -12.05
CA VAL A 541 -10.17 25.74 -12.11
C VAL A 541 -9.47 25.76 -13.45
N ARG A 542 -9.92 26.68 -14.32
CA ARG A 542 -9.30 26.93 -15.63
C ARG A 542 -8.29 28.06 -15.52
N GLU A 543 -7.34 28.13 -16.46
CA GLU A 543 -6.54 29.35 -16.61
C GLU A 543 -7.51 30.52 -16.83
N GLN A 544 -7.40 31.57 -15.99
CA GLN A 544 -8.13 32.80 -16.22
C GLN A 544 -7.65 33.39 -17.54
N ALA A 545 -8.57 33.62 -18.48
CA ALA A 545 -8.31 34.54 -19.58
C ALA A 545 -7.95 35.91 -18.99
N PRO A 546 -6.96 36.64 -19.53
CA PRO A 546 -6.53 37.92 -18.97
C PRO A 546 -7.72 38.88 -18.86
N THR A 547 -7.89 39.45 -17.67
CA THR A 547 -9.01 40.32 -17.30
C THR A 547 -9.06 41.54 -18.22
N GLU A 548 -10.12 41.66 -19.03
CA GLU A 548 -10.38 42.86 -19.84
C GLU A 548 -10.59 44.07 -18.92
N THR A 549 -9.66 45.02 -19.00
CA THR A 549 -9.87 46.38 -18.48
C THR A 549 -10.55 47.22 -19.55
N GLU A 550 -11.74 47.71 -19.23
CA GLU A 550 -12.47 48.87 -19.77
C GLU A 550 -12.27 49.28 -21.26
N ALA A 551 -13.32 49.01 -22.05
CA ALA A 551 -13.91 49.83 -23.11
C ALA A 551 -13.00 50.63 -24.05
N ALA A 552 -12.87 50.17 -25.31
CA ALA A 552 -13.01 51.01 -26.50
C ALA A 552 -13.23 50.16 -27.79
N GLU A 553 -14.27 50.54 -28.53
CA GLU A 553 -14.67 50.27 -29.92
C GLU A 553 -13.91 49.22 -30.77
N ALA A 554 -14.70 48.28 -31.32
CA ALA A 554 -14.34 47.47 -32.49
C ALA A 554 -14.25 48.36 -33.75
N PRO A 555 -13.44 48.00 -34.78
CA PRO A 555 -13.91 46.98 -35.72
C PRO A 555 -12.86 46.02 -36.32
N SER A 556 -13.40 44.86 -36.72
CA SER A 556 -13.03 43.99 -37.85
C SER A 556 -11.94 42.91 -37.67
N THR A 557 -12.44 41.66 -37.66
CA THR A 557 -11.98 40.47 -38.40
C THR A 557 -10.47 40.23 -38.55
N GLY A 558 -9.95 39.31 -37.74
CA GLY A 558 -8.74 38.53 -38.00
C GLY A 558 -8.80 37.25 -37.18
N SER A 559 -8.97 36.12 -37.84
CA SER A 559 -9.04 34.76 -37.28
C SER A 559 -7.83 34.46 -36.40
N VAL A 560 -8.04 34.27 -35.11
CA VAL A 560 -7.03 33.70 -34.20
C VAL A 560 -7.12 32.19 -34.34
N GLU A 561 -6.10 31.59 -34.97
CA GLU A 561 -5.95 30.14 -35.01
C GLU A 561 -5.73 29.61 -33.59
N VAL A 562 -6.62 28.71 -33.18
CA VAL A 562 -6.63 28.07 -31.87
C VAL A 562 -5.41 27.15 -31.73
N GLU A 563 -4.59 27.37 -30.71
CA GLU A 563 -3.51 26.45 -30.31
C GLU A 563 -4.14 25.15 -29.82
N ARG A 564 -3.82 24.01 -30.46
CA ARG A 564 -4.39 22.70 -30.11
C ARG A 564 -3.32 21.80 -29.53
N PRO A 565 -3.57 21.10 -28.40
CA PRO A 565 -2.67 20.06 -27.95
C PRO A 565 -2.66 18.91 -28.97
N VAL A 566 -1.47 18.41 -29.29
CA VAL A 566 -1.27 17.31 -30.24
C VAL A 566 -0.34 16.29 -29.61
N THR A 567 -0.68 15.00 -29.70
CA THR A 567 0.22 13.92 -29.30
C THR A 567 1.07 13.51 -30.50
N VAL A 568 2.39 13.52 -30.37
CA VAL A 568 3.32 12.96 -31.37
C VAL A 568 3.80 11.61 -30.85
N GLU A 569 3.22 10.52 -31.36
CA GLU A 569 3.57 9.16 -30.94
C GLU A 569 5.07 8.89 -31.10
N GLY A 570 5.69 8.34 -30.05
CA GLY A 570 7.11 7.99 -30.01
C GLY A 570 8.08 9.15 -29.77
N LEU A 571 7.61 10.41 -29.73
CA LEU A 571 8.43 11.54 -29.31
C LEU A 571 8.65 11.47 -27.79
N TYR A 572 9.90 11.63 -27.36
CA TYR A 572 10.24 11.75 -25.94
C TYR A 572 11.32 12.80 -25.72
N VAL A 573 11.42 13.28 -24.49
CA VAL A 573 12.40 14.30 -24.09
C VAL A 573 13.18 13.79 -22.89
N THR A 574 14.50 13.98 -22.86
CA THR A 574 15.36 13.58 -21.73
C THR A 574 16.08 14.77 -21.10
N ASN A 575 16.44 14.65 -19.82
CA ASN A 575 17.35 15.57 -19.15
C ASN A 575 18.84 15.23 -19.42
N VAL A 576 19.75 15.94 -18.74
CA VAL A 576 21.22 15.74 -18.83
C VAL A 576 21.70 14.35 -18.42
N LEU A 577 20.93 13.62 -17.61
CA LEU A 577 21.26 12.27 -17.14
C LEU A 577 20.66 11.19 -18.07
N GLY A 578 20.03 11.58 -19.18
CA GLY A 578 19.32 10.66 -20.07
C GLY A 578 17.97 10.17 -19.55
N LYS A 579 17.51 10.65 -18.38
CA LYS A 579 16.19 10.31 -17.84
C LYS A 579 15.11 11.07 -18.60
N GLN A 580 14.05 10.37 -19.01
CA GLN A 580 12.89 10.97 -19.68
C GLN A 580 12.21 11.99 -18.75
N ILE A 581 11.84 13.15 -19.30
CA ILE A 581 11.15 14.23 -18.63
C ILE A 581 9.85 14.55 -19.36
N THR A 582 8.92 15.16 -18.63
CA THR A 582 7.63 15.56 -19.20
C THR A 582 7.82 16.66 -20.24
N HIS A 583 6.99 16.60 -21.28
CA HIS A 583 6.95 17.59 -22.34
C HIS A 583 5.51 17.73 -22.86
N THR A 584 5.20 18.85 -23.47
CA THR A 584 3.93 19.07 -24.17
C THR A 584 4.18 19.39 -25.64
N CYS A 585 3.25 19.03 -26.50
CA CYS A 585 3.27 19.38 -27.91
C CYS A 585 1.99 20.17 -28.26
N THR A 586 2.15 21.40 -28.76
CA THR A 586 1.04 22.25 -29.20
C THR A 586 1.21 22.63 -30.66
N GLN A 587 0.14 22.55 -31.44
CA GLN A 587 0.14 22.98 -32.84
C GLN A 587 -0.64 24.28 -33.00
N ASN A 588 0.01 25.27 -33.60
CA ASN A 588 -0.58 26.54 -34.04
C ASN A 588 -0.42 26.68 -35.56
N GLY A 589 -1.51 26.50 -36.30
CA GLY A 589 -1.49 26.47 -37.77
C GLY A 589 -0.52 25.41 -38.31
N THR A 590 0.55 25.87 -38.97
CA THR A 590 1.61 25.02 -39.53
C THR A 590 2.84 24.87 -38.62
N THR A 591 2.76 25.30 -37.36
CA THR A 591 3.87 25.26 -36.40
C THR A 591 3.56 24.30 -35.27
N LEU A 592 4.44 23.34 -35.00
CA LEU A 592 4.38 22.47 -33.82
C LEU A 592 5.44 22.91 -32.82
N THR A 593 5.03 23.13 -31.57
CA THR A 593 5.90 23.50 -30.45
C THR A 593 6.02 22.35 -29.47
N ILE A 594 7.24 21.88 -29.25
CA ILE A 594 7.61 20.91 -28.22
C ILE A 594 8.15 21.69 -27.03
N ARG A 595 7.46 21.67 -25.91
CA ARG A 595 7.88 22.34 -24.67
C ARG A 595 8.36 21.33 -23.64
N ALA A 596 9.64 21.37 -23.32
CA ALA A 596 10.26 20.51 -22.31
C ALA A 596 10.15 21.09 -20.90
N ASN A 597 9.81 20.26 -19.93
CA ASN A 597 9.83 20.61 -18.50
C ASN A 597 11.25 20.46 -17.90
N GLY A 598 12.24 21.07 -18.57
CA GLY A 598 13.65 21.05 -18.17
C GLY A 598 14.40 22.29 -18.68
N ILE A 599 15.41 22.74 -17.93
CA ILE A 599 16.30 23.85 -18.32
C ILE A 599 17.35 23.37 -19.34
N VAL A 600 17.78 22.12 -19.20
CA VAL A 600 18.65 21.42 -20.14
C VAL A 600 17.95 20.14 -20.57
N ALA A 601 17.63 20.03 -21.86
CA ALA A 601 16.77 18.98 -22.37
C ALA A 601 17.16 18.58 -23.80
N SER A 602 16.89 17.32 -24.16
CA SER A 602 17.00 16.83 -25.52
C SER A 602 15.68 16.23 -25.97
N ALA A 603 15.10 16.74 -27.05
CA ALA A 603 13.96 16.11 -27.72
C ALA A 603 14.46 15.08 -28.72
N HIS A 604 13.84 13.90 -28.69
CA HIS A 604 14.18 12.76 -29.54
C HIS A 604 13.00 12.46 -30.46
N LEU A 605 13.24 12.55 -31.76
CA LEU A 605 12.31 12.24 -32.84
C LEU A 605 12.98 11.27 -33.84
N THR A 606 12.23 10.82 -34.84
CA THR A 606 12.78 10.14 -36.02
C THR A 606 12.39 10.86 -37.31
N LEU A 607 13.12 10.63 -38.41
CA LEU A 607 12.75 11.21 -39.72
C LEU A 607 11.36 10.74 -40.18
N GLY A 608 10.95 9.52 -39.84
CA GLY A 608 9.59 9.03 -40.07
C GLY A 608 8.52 9.90 -39.38
N MET A 609 8.76 10.29 -38.12
CA MET A 609 7.88 11.23 -37.41
C MET A 609 7.83 12.59 -38.11
N VAL A 610 8.98 13.10 -38.55
CA VAL A 610 9.06 14.39 -39.28
C VAL A 610 8.28 14.34 -40.60
N ARG A 611 8.31 13.22 -41.33
CA ARG A 611 7.49 13.00 -42.54
C ARG A 611 6.00 12.96 -42.22
N THR A 612 5.60 12.28 -41.13
CA THR A 612 4.21 12.25 -40.66
C THR A 612 3.72 13.65 -40.30
N LEU A 613 4.52 14.43 -39.57
CA LEU A 613 4.21 15.83 -39.22
C LEU A 613 4.05 16.70 -40.48
N LYS A 614 4.91 16.49 -41.50
CA LYS A 614 4.77 17.17 -42.80
C LYS A 614 3.45 16.82 -43.49
N ALA A 615 3.06 15.54 -43.49
CA ALA A 615 1.80 15.08 -44.07
C ALA A 615 0.58 15.66 -43.32
N GLN A 616 0.72 15.93 -42.01
CA GLN A 616 -0.27 16.63 -41.18
C GLN A 616 -0.27 18.16 -41.35
N GLY A 617 0.55 18.70 -42.26
CA GLY A 617 0.58 20.13 -42.59
C GLY A 617 1.53 20.97 -41.72
N VAL A 618 2.36 20.34 -40.87
CA VAL A 618 3.38 21.04 -40.09
C VAL A 618 4.56 21.43 -41.00
N LYS A 619 4.92 22.70 -40.99
CA LYS A 619 6.04 23.29 -41.75
C LYS A 619 7.21 23.69 -40.86
N THR A 620 6.93 24.00 -39.59
CA THR A 620 7.92 24.52 -38.63
C THR A 620 7.82 23.73 -37.34
N LEU A 621 8.96 23.29 -36.81
CA LEU A 621 9.09 22.74 -35.46
C LEU A 621 9.76 23.77 -34.56
N VAL A 622 9.29 23.87 -33.34
CA VAL A 622 9.84 24.71 -32.28
C VAL A 622 10.15 23.84 -31.08
N PHE A 623 11.35 23.98 -30.51
CA PHE A 623 11.70 23.34 -29.25
C PHE A 623 11.99 24.39 -28.19
N THR A 624 11.30 24.31 -27.07
CA THR A 624 11.33 25.30 -25.99
C THR A 624 11.62 24.65 -24.65
N THR A 625 12.53 25.23 -23.87
CA THR A 625 12.86 24.82 -22.49
C THR A 625 12.28 25.77 -21.44
N LEU A 626 12.26 25.39 -20.16
CA LEU A 626 11.63 26.13 -19.04
C LEU A 626 12.06 27.61 -18.90
N LEU A 627 13.27 27.98 -19.34
CA LEU A 627 13.75 29.38 -19.34
C LEU A 627 13.43 30.13 -20.66
N SER A 628 12.41 29.68 -21.40
CA SER A 628 11.86 30.33 -22.61
C SER A 628 12.84 30.53 -23.77
N ARG A 629 13.94 29.77 -23.84
CA ARG A 629 14.72 29.68 -25.08
C ARG A 629 13.99 28.77 -26.04
N SER A 630 13.65 29.34 -27.20
CA SER A 630 13.03 28.60 -28.30
C SER A 630 13.98 28.65 -29.48
N THR A 631 14.27 27.50 -30.06
CA THR A 631 14.88 27.42 -31.39
C THR A 631 13.87 26.84 -32.34
N THR A 632 13.96 27.23 -33.61
CA THR A 632 13.05 26.78 -34.65
C THR A 632 13.81 26.06 -35.76
N VAL A 633 13.15 25.11 -36.41
CA VAL A 633 13.68 24.44 -37.60
C VAL A 633 12.56 24.16 -38.60
N SER A 634 12.87 24.27 -39.89
CA SER A 634 11.91 23.94 -40.95
C SER A 634 11.86 22.43 -41.16
N VAL A 635 10.64 21.89 -41.25
CA VAL A 635 10.39 20.47 -41.56
C VAL A 635 11.01 20.08 -42.91
N ASP A 636 10.90 20.95 -43.92
CA ASP A 636 11.51 20.71 -45.23
C ASP A 636 13.04 20.71 -45.16
N ALA A 637 13.63 21.57 -44.32
CA ALA A 637 15.08 21.61 -44.13
C ALA A 637 15.60 20.35 -43.41
N LEU A 638 14.85 19.82 -42.42
CA LEU A 638 15.17 18.56 -41.75
C LEU A 638 15.16 17.37 -42.72
N LEU A 639 14.15 17.29 -43.58
CA LEU A 639 14.01 16.20 -44.54
C LEU A 639 14.96 16.31 -45.74
N ALA A 640 15.42 17.52 -46.06
CA ALA A 640 16.41 17.75 -47.11
C ALA A 640 17.86 17.55 -46.65
N ALA A 641 18.11 17.54 -45.33
CA ALA A 641 19.43 17.34 -44.76
C ALA A 641 19.99 15.94 -45.08
N GLU A 642 19.13 14.92 -44.99
CA GLU A 642 19.48 13.52 -45.25
C GLU A 642 18.34 12.85 -46.06
N PRO A 643 18.26 13.09 -47.39
CA PRO A 643 17.10 12.71 -48.20
C PRO A 643 16.91 11.20 -48.34
N ASP A 644 18.02 10.44 -48.31
CA ASP A 644 18.06 8.98 -48.49
C ASP A 644 18.04 8.19 -47.17
N ALA A 645 17.94 8.88 -46.01
CA ALA A 645 17.98 8.23 -44.71
C ALA A 645 16.65 7.50 -44.37
N PRO A 646 16.72 6.32 -43.73
CA PRO A 646 15.53 5.54 -43.36
C PRO A 646 14.70 6.24 -42.29
N ASP A 647 13.41 5.89 -42.19
CA ASP A 647 12.47 6.54 -41.27
C ASP A 647 12.84 6.39 -39.79
N GLU A 648 13.60 5.35 -39.43
CA GLU A 648 14.10 5.10 -38.06
C GLU A 648 15.26 6.03 -37.67
N THR A 649 15.80 6.82 -38.61
CA THR A 649 16.94 7.71 -38.36
C THR A 649 16.59 8.73 -37.29
N ALA A 650 17.33 8.70 -36.19
CA ALA A 650 17.11 9.56 -35.04
C ALA A 650 17.40 11.04 -35.38
N VAL A 651 16.53 11.92 -34.89
CA VAL A 651 16.67 13.37 -34.89
C VAL A 651 16.69 13.82 -33.44
N VAL A 652 17.85 14.26 -32.96
CA VAL A 652 18.03 14.67 -31.56
C VAL A 652 18.30 16.17 -31.50
N TRP A 653 17.43 16.88 -30.78
CA TRP A 653 17.47 18.33 -30.62
C TRP A 653 17.72 18.71 -29.17
N THR A 654 18.92 19.21 -28.88
CA THR A 654 19.41 19.42 -27.51
C THR A 654 19.61 20.90 -27.19
N HIS A 655 19.15 21.35 -26.02
CA HIS A 655 19.45 22.66 -25.43
C HIS A 655 20.30 22.46 -24.17
N THR A 656 21.53 22.98 -24.14
CA THR A 656 22.44 22.98 -22.97
C THR A 656 22.70 24.41 -22.49
N GLY A 657 21.70 25.03 -21.84
CA GLY A 657 21.81 26.41 -21.36
C GLY A 657 21.91 27.41 -22.53
N PRO A 658 23.06 28.08 -22.77
CA PRO A 658 23.17 29.07 -23.85
C PRO A 658 23.30 28.47 -25.26
N ARG A 659 23.47 27.15 -25.40
CA ARG A 659 23.73 26.47 -26.68
C ARG A 659 22.57 25.55 -27.08
N ALA A 660 22.28 25.51 -28.37
CA ALA A 660 21.39 24.54 -28.97
C ALA A 660 22.16 23.74 -30.02
N ALA A 661 21.91 22.43 -30.09
CA ALA A 661 22.48 21.53 -31.06
C ALA A 661 21.40 20.64 -31.67
N LEU A 662 21.56 20.28 -32.94
CA LEU A 662 20.68 19.37 -33.66
C LEU A 662 21.53 18.31 -34.36
N THR A 663 21.19 17.04 -34.16
CA THR A 663 21.83 15.93 -34.88
C THR A 663 20.79 15.07 -35.60
N ILE A 664 21.17 14.57 -36.77
CA ILE A 664 20.37 13.63 -37.59
C ILE A 664 21.27 12.42 -37.86
N GLY A 665 20.86 11.22 -37.42
CA GLY A 665 21.69 10.02 -37.52
C GLY A 665 23.06 10.12 -36.81
N GLY A 666 23.20 11.06 -35.86
CA GLY A 666 24.46 11.38 -35.18
C GLY A 666 25.33 12.44 -35.86
N ALA A 667 24.99 12.91 -37.06
CA ALA A 667 25.71 13.99 -37.74
C ALA A 667 25.19 15.39 -37.31
N ASP A 668 26.10 16.34 -37.09
CA ASP A 668 25.76 17.71 -36.65
C ASP A 668 25.10 18.53 -37.77
N HIS A 669 23.89 19.00 -37.47
CA HIS A 669 23.05 19.82 -38.34
C HIS A 669 22.57 21.09 -37.62
N SER A 670 23.30 21.53 -36.59
CA SER A 670 22.93 22.69 -35.76
C SER A 670 22.77 24.00 -36.55
N ALA A 671 23.36 24.10 -37.75
CA ALA A 671 23.19 25.25 -38.66
C ALA A 671 21.75 25.40 -39.20
N LEU A 672 20.90 24.37 -39.08
CA LEU A 672 19.49 24.43 -39.46
C LEU A 672 18.62 25.13 -38.41
N LEU A 673 19.13 25.28 -37.18
CA LEU A 673 18.41 25.92 -36.08
C LEU A 673 18.43 27.45 -36.23
N LYS A 674 17.29 28.08 -35.98
CA LYS A 674 17.12 29.54 -35.95
C LYS A 674 16.65 30.04 -34.59
#